data_AF-A0AAF3ED39-F1
#
_entry.id   AF-A0AAF3ED39-F1
#
_cell.length_a   1.000
_cell.length_b   1.000
_cell.length_c   1.000
_cell.angle_alpha   90.00
_cell.angle_beta   90.00
_cell.angle_gamma   90.00
#
_symmetry.space_group_name_H-M   'P 1'
#
loop_
_entity.id
_entity.type
_entity.pdbx_description
1 polymer ?
#
loop_
_entity_poly.entity_id
_entity_poly.type
_entity_poly.pdbx_seq_one_letter_code
_entity_poly.pdbx_strand_id
1 'polypeptide(L)'
;MAAPIQLPNLDAILKSLGSYAGRDKALRTIYFMIQLHAQRSLKGKEWMAIAKQMSTTRMVLRQLNGPTQYKALQALPGLSRILDKFDFTCVSTVTVAYSIYWAVELIAWLSDSKVLPYDSVRLFRYCLYLWLVAIVAGFLKQIREVYRKRHTKGWDDLVTLLGLTCEGISAINMLPHKLLWAGKLQPKHSATLSLIASAIGWSYSVSHLVHPNQMHILVTGAAGFIGSHTVLELLQAGYQVYCIDNFANSISDESGEAISLKRVAELTGKSVPFEKADVCDVDALDRIFSKHKFDGLIHLAALKSVGESSAKPFEYYQNNIVASLNLIQMCQKYNVKSFVFSSSATVYGPPSKLPITENDQTGVGITNPYGQTKYMMEQILIDVGKAHKDWNIILLRYFNPVGAHPSGRIGEDPQGVPNNLMPFVSQVAIGRLPVVTVFGTKWNTPDGTGVRDYIHIVDLAKGHVMALDRIKREGHVGTEIFNLGTGRGYSVLEMVAALEKASGRKIPTKEGEPRPGDIASVYCDPALAKEKLGWTAEFGLEEMCRDLWNWQSQNPKEIFLQVNGRSMHAECRNTRSYAGKTTLTRAIASLSSTNAFDKHAGKEGRHNTIDLGFSSLVVDGRRLALIDCPGHASLIRSVLAASTVFDMALVVVDAQKGIEQQTAEHLLLAALFCPKHVLVVLNKIDLIEENEIDPAKKRVRKALKAIGISEETPIIPCSVLQRPEAALSSITNSLNSLLYEPTRNISSPFLMAIDHCFPIKGKGTVLTGTVLEGIVKINTEIEIPILKEKCKVKGIQSWKESVDKVSAGERGALLVSNLSSDSLDRALISAPNTLSSIQNLIATTSSITFFKDTIQSGRKLHISTGFETLMGTCQFLRKFESEYERLTEIQPDCLVFLQLAKPIYSKIDSIYVASTLDHQGKGCRFPFHGQFQQVITDEKTLRIFTRKQRQGIVERIENDRSVICKDLFKKESKIEIYERMEIILSTGEIGRIEHSFGKGGKARISIRDGLKPETIEKFEAKNGEIEVILHLKKYLADRSIRAYLPEMATSIISRIGICCFQQRSFAATLLLNSRCTISTSRINRASTADEEDDGLPKDYKLKIIRPGSRRLDTFVNRTCGKSSSQVEKLILTGKVRVNEEAVTKRAYNIQQGDVIDVWNQDYPENKDLAEIDRAEVVDYEVTANGYDIKIKHWRKFLVENWRGGSGK
;
A
#
# COMPACT_ATOMS: atom_id res chain seq x y z
N MET A 1 62.68 -9.51 -26.30
CA MET A 1 63.49 -8.79 -27.31
C MET A 1 62.81 -8.88 -28.67
N ALA A 2 62.37 -7.73 -29.19
CA ALA A 2 62.37 -7.31 -30.59
C ALA A 2 62.30 -5.76 -30.55
N ALA A 3 63.19 -5.07 -31.25
CA ALA A 3 63.67 -3.70 -30.98
C ALA A 3 62.69 -2.54 -31.31
N PRO A 4 62.85 -1.33 -30.70
CA PRO A 4 62.07 -0.16 -31.06
C PRO A 4 62.53 0.46 -32.38
N ILE A 5 61.57 0.80 -33.25
CA ILE A 5 61.79 1.56 -34.50
C ILE A 5 62.18 3.00 -34.12
N GLN A 6 63.39 3.44 -34.48
CA GLN A 6 63.77 4.85 -34.41
C GLN A 6 63.12 5.63 -35.55
N LEU A 7 62.31 6.64 -35.22
CA LEU A 7 61.78 7.61 -36.18
C LEU A 7 62.89 8.60 -36.63
N PRO A 8 62.84 9.11 -37.88
CA PRO A 8 63.89 9.96 -38.43
C PRO A 8 63.97 11.35 -37.77
N ASN A 9 65.18 11.93 -37.75
CA ASN A 9 65.48 13.26 -37.22
C ASN A 9 64.63 14.34 -37.94
N LEU A 10 64.08 15.30 -37.17
CA LEU A 10 63.21 16.39 -37.60
C LEU A 10 63.78 17.16 -38.82
N ASP A 11 65.10 17.31 -38.92
CA ASP A 11 65.75 17.95 -40.06
C ASP A 11 65.59 17.18 -41.37
N ALA A 12 65.56 15.84 -41.32
CA ALA A 12 65.31 15.01 -42.50
C ALA A 12 63.86 15.15 -42.99
N ILE A 13 62.91 15.30 -42.05
CA ILE A 13 61.50 15.54 -42.34
C ILE A 13 61.31 16.94 -42.95
N LEU A 14 61.97 17.96 -42.39
CA LEU A 14 61.93 19.33 -42.92
C LEU A 14 62.56 19.44 -44.32
N LYS A 15 63.66 18.73 -44.57
CA LYS A 15 64.32 18.70 -45.88
C LYS A 15 63.46 18.01 -46.94
N SER A 16 62.79 16.92 -46.54
CA SER A 16 61.83 16.22 -47.40
C SER A 16 60.62 17.11 -47.71
N LEU A 17 59.98 17.71 -46.70
CA LEU A 17 58.82 18.59 -46.89
C LEU A 17 59.16 19.87 -47.69
N GLY A 18 60.35 20.44 -47.48
CA GLY A 18 60.85 21.59 -48.24
C GLY A 18 60.99 21.31 -49.74
N SER A 19 61.31 20.07 -50.12
CA SER A 19 61.38 19.66 -51.53
C SER A 19 59.99 19.57 -52.20
N TYR A 20 58.93 19.34 -51.42
CA TYR A 20 57.53 19.27 -51.90
C TYR A 20 56.78 20.60 -51.78
N ALA A 21 57.39 21.62 -51.14
CA ALA A 21 56.83 22.95 -50.95
C ALA A 21 56.59 23.72 -52.27
N GLY A 22 56.77 23.12 -53.45
CA GLY A 22 56.41 23.73 -54.73
C GLY A 22 54.96 23.49 -55.19
N ARG A 23 54.34 22.36 -54.81
CA ARG A 23 53.18 21.82 -55.57
C ARG A 23 51.91 21.54 -54.78
N ASP A 24 51.97 21.32 -53.47
CA ASP A 24 50.79 21.01 -52.66
C ASP A 24 50.58 22.06 -51.54
N LYS A 25 49.38 22.64 -51.50
CA LYS A 25 49.01 23.73 -50.59
C LYS A 25 48.83 23.26 -49.14
N ALA A 26 48.44 22.00 -48.92
CA ALA A 26 48.32 21.44 -47.58
C ALA A 26 49.72 21.21 -46.98
N LEU A 27 50.64 20.65 -47.79
CA LEU A 27 52.03 20.41 -47.39
C LEU A 27 52.82 21.70 -47.13
N ARG A 28 52.56 22.77 -47.91
CA ARG A 28 53.11 24.10 -47.60
C ARG A 28 52.68 24.60 -46.24
N THR A 29 51.39 24.46 -45.91
CA THR A 29 50.82 24.95 -44.65
C THR A 29 51.40 24.17 -43.47
N ILE A 30 51.57 22.85 -43.61
CA ILE A 30 52.19 21.99 -42.61
C ILE A 30 53.68 22.32 -42.45
N TYR A 31 54.44 22.47 -43.54
CA TYR A 31 55.85 22.89 -43.50
C TYR A 31 56.03 24.24 -42.80
N PHE A 32 55.18 25.23 -43.11
CA PHE A 32 55.23 26.56 -42.50
C PHE A 32 54.85 26.55 -41.02
N MET A 33 53.88 25.74 -40.58
CA MET A 33 53.53 25.62 -39.16
C MET A 33 54.64 24.93 -38.35
N ILE A 34 55.37 23.98 -38.93
CA ILE A 34 56.52 23.34 -38.28
C ILE A 34 57.71 24.32 -38.19
N GLN A 35 57.97 25.11 -39.23
CA GLN A 35 58.97 26.20 -39.21
C GLN A 35 58.65 27.28 -38.16
N LEU A 36 57.39 27.71 -38.07
CA LEU A 36 56.90 28.65 -37.05
C LEU A 36 57.02 28.12 -35.62
N HIS A 37 56.84 26.81 -35.43
CA HIS A 37 57.04 26.17 -34.13
C HIS A 37 58.53 26.04 -33.77
N ALA A 38 59.39 25.86 -34.77
CA ALA A 38 60.84 25.68 -34.60
C ALA A 38 61.62 26.98 -34.31
N GLN A 39 61.13 28.15 -34.73
CA GLN A 39 61.81 29.44 -34.49
C GLN A 39 60.98 30.37 -33.58
N ARG A 40 61.35 30.45 -32.30
CA ARG A 40 60.59 31.15 -31.25
C ARG A 40 60.75 32.68 -31.19
N SER A 41 61.18 33.36 -32.25
CA SER A 41 61.13 34.84 -32.28
C SER A 41 61.16 35.40 -33.70
N LEU A 42 60.00 35.74 -34.26
CA LEU A 42 59.92 36.54 -35.50
C LEU A 42 59.25 37.88 -35.19
N LYS A 43 59.81 38.97 -35.73
CA LYS A 43 59.41 40.35 -35.41
C LYS A 43 58.32 40.84 -36.38
N GLY A 44 57.47 41.76 -35.92
CA GLY A 44 56.18 42.14 -36.53
C GLY A 44 56.15 42.54 -38.02
N LYS A 45 57.28 42.87 -38.65
CA LYS A 45 57.34 43.13 -40.11
C LYS A 45 57.18 41.85 -40.95
N GLU A 46 57.63 40.70 -40.43
CA GLU A 46 57.48 39.40 -41.09
C GLU A 46 56.04 38.89 -40.97
N TRP A 47 55.37 39.17 -39.85
CA TRP A 47 53.93 38.95 -39.69
C TRP A 47 53.11 39.67 -40.76
N MET A 48 53.47 40.91 -41.09
CA MET A 48 52.78 41.69 -42.12
C MET A 48 53.01 41.17 -43.54
N ALA A 49 54.21 40.64 -43.83
CA ALA A 49 54.50 40.00 -45.12
C ALA A 49 53.71 38.68 -45.29
N ILE A 50 53.60 37.88 -44.22
CA ILE A 50 52.83 36.63 -44.18
C ILE A 50 51.32 36.90 -44.33
N ALA A 51 50.79 37.92 -43.66
CA ALA A 51 49.39 38.34 -43.81
C ALA A 51 49.08 38.78 -45.26
N LYS A 52 50.03 39.46 -45.91
CA LYS A 52 49.90 39.87 -47.32
C LYS A 52 49.92 38.66 -48.27
N GLN A 53 50.76 37.65 -48.01
CA GLN A 53 50.78 36.40 -48.78
C GLN A 53 49.49 35.57 -48.59
N MET A 54 48.95 35.47 -47.38
CA MET A 54 47.66 34.83 -47.12
C MET A 54 46.49 35.55 -47.82
N SER A 55 46.55 36.87 -47.92
CA SER A 55 45.58 37.66 -48.70
C SER A 55 45.60 37.33 -50.19
N THR A 56 46.76 37.05 -50.78
CA THR A 56 46.86 36.58 -52.18
C THR A 56 46.30 35.17 -52.37
N THR A 57 46.38 34.28 -51.37
CA THR A 57 45.75 32.94 -51.42
C THR A 57 44.22 33.02 -51.48
N ARG A 58 43.63 34.12 -51.00
CA ARG A 58 42.19 34.42 -51.09
C ARG A 58 41.70 34.57 -52.54
N MET A 59 42.58 34.89 -53.50
CA MET A 59 42.22 34.95 -54.94
C MET A 59 42.05 33.59 -55.60
N VAL A 60 42.56 32.50 -55.01
CA VAL A 60 42.53 31.17 -55.66
C VAL A 60 41.24 30.40 -55.37
N LEU A 61 40.44 30.82 -54.39
CA LEU A 61 39.06 30.33 -54.20
C LEU A 61 38.08 30.86 -55.27
N ARG A 62 38.48 31.84 -56.08
CA ARG A 62 37.71 32.32 -57.24
C ARG A 62 37.86 31.45 -58.50
N GLN A 63 38.75 30.46 -58.52
CA GLN A 63 39.05 29.67 -59.73
C GLN A 63 38.39 28.29 -59.80
N LEU A 64 37.50 27.94 -58.86
CA LEU A 64 36.54 26.87 -59.11
C LEU A 64 35.44 27.44 -60.03
N ASN A 65 35.73 27.35 -61.32
CA ASN A 65 34.94 27.88 -62.44
C ASN A 65 33.49 27.33 -62.43
N GLY A 66 32.60 28.02 -61.72
CA GLY A 66 31.15 27.94 -61.94
C GLY A 66 30.67 28.13 -63.39
N PRO A 67 31.36 28.88 -64.29
CA PRO A 67 30.84 29.13 -65.65
C PRO A 67 30.73 27.88 -66.55
N THR A 68 31.57 26.86 -66.36
CA THR A 68 31.56 25.66 -67.22
C THR A 68 30.41 24.71 -66.89
N GLN A 69 30.05 24.60 -65.60
CA GLN A 69 28.87 23.88 -65.14
C GLN A 69 27.58 24.67 -65.43
N TYR A 70 27.64 26.00 -65.35
CA TYR A 70 26.52 26.90 -65.66
C TYR A 70 26.09 26.83 -67.15
N LYS A 71 27.04 26.70 -68.10
CA LYS A 71 26.73 26.49 -69.53
C LYS A 71 26.08 25.14 -69.84
N ALA A 72 26.41 24.09 -69.08
CA ALA A 72 25.81 22.77 -69.26
C ALA A 72 24.35 22.73 -68.75
N LEU A 73 24.04 23.49 -67.69
CA LEU A 73 22.71 23.60 -67.10
C LEU A 73 21.78 24.54 -67.88
N GLN A 74 22.30 25.58 -68.55
CA GLN A 74 21.51 26.46 -69.43
C GLN A 74 20.99 25.77 -70.71
N ALA A 75 21.54 24.61 -71.08
CA ALA A 75 21.12 23.88 -72.27
C ALA A 75 19.82 23.07 -72.08
N LEU A 76 19.28 23.00 -70.86
CA LEU A 76 18.02 22.30 -70.55
C LEU A 76 16.83 23.28 -70.63
N PRO A 77 15.86 23.06 -71.54
CA PRO A 77 14.75 24.00 -71.71
C PRO A 77 13.78 23.92 -70.52
N GLY A 78 13.57 25.05 -69.84
CA GLY A 78 12.54 25.20 -68.79
C GLY A 78 13.03 25.80 -67.46
N LEU A 79 14.34 25.76 -67.18
CA LEU A 79 14.89 26.19 -65.89
C LEU A 79 15.47 27.62 -65.85
N SER A 80 15.53 28.33 -66.98
CA SER A 80 16.24 29.61 -67.08
C SER A 80 15.62 30.78 -66.30
N ARG A 81 14.38 30.67 -65.82
CA ARG A 81 13.71 31.75 -65.07
C ARG A 81 13.76 31.62 -63.55
N ILE A 82 14.19 30.47 -63.00
CA ILE A 82 14.17 30.22 -61.55
C ILE A 82 15.55 30.42 -60.90
N LEU A 83 16.65 30.28 -61.65
CA LEU A 83 18.00 30.14 -61.09
C LEU A 83 18.75 31.45 -60.79
N ASP A 84 18.36 32.60 -61.36
CA ASP A 84 19.19 33.82 -61.27
C ASP A 84 19.16 34.56 -59.91
N LYS A 85 18.33 34.15 -58.94
CA LYS A 85 18.32 34.76 -57.59
C LYS A 85 18.61 33.81 -56.42
N PHE A 86 18.59 32.49 -56.62
CA PHE A 86 18.74 31.53 -55.52
C PHE A 86 20.14 30.89 -55.44
N ASP A 87 20.89 30.84 -56.54
CA ASP A 87 22.12 30.03 -56.59
C ASP A 87 23.36 30.66 -55.96
N PHE A 88 23.55 31.99 -56.05
CA PHE A 88 24.78 32.59 -55.51
C PHE A 88 24.88 32.46 -53.98
N THR A 89 23.75 32.60 -53.28
CA THR A 89 23.69 32.54 -51.81
C THR A 89 23.86 31.13 -51.28
N CYS A 90 23.29 30.12 -51.95
CA CYS A 90 23.45 28.71 -51.58
C CYS A 90 24.90 28.24 -51.79
N VAL A 91 25.49 28.52 -52.95
CA VAL A 91 26.87 28.08 -53.27
C VAL A 91 27.88 28.77 -52.35
N SER A 92 27.71 30.06 -52.06
CA SER A 92 28.60 30.79 -51.13
C SER A 92 28.48 30.29 -49.69
N THR A 93 27.26 29.94 -49.23
CA THR A 93 27.03 29.42 -47.87
C THR A 93 27.65 28.04 -47.67
N VAL A 94 27.52 27.14 -48.65
CA VAL A 94 28.12 25.79 -48.59
C VAL A 94 29.65 25.86 -48.65
N THR A 95 30.20 26.74 -49.48
CA THR A 95 31.67 26.91 -49.58
C THR A 95 32.28 27.45 -48.28
N VAL A 96 31.57 28.38 -47.60
CA VAL A 96 31.99 28.91 -46.30
C VAL A 96 31.89 27.83 -45.21
N ALA A 97 30.83 27.03 -45.21
CA ALA A 97 30.67 25.94 -44.24
C ALA A 97 31.78 24.88 -44.34
N TYR A 98 32.14 24.47 -45.56
CA TYR A 98 33.24 23.51 -45.77
C TYR A 98 34.60 24.10 -45.40
N SER A 99 34.85 25.38 -45.68
CA SER A 99 36.11 26.03 -45.29
C SER A 99 36.27 26.09 -43.76
N ILE A 100 35.16 26.28 -43.04
CA ILE A 100 35.10 26.28 -41.58
C ILE A 100 35.34 24.87 -41.01
N TYR A 101 34.75 23.83 -41.63
CA TYR A 101 34.94 22.44 -41.22
C TYR A 101 36.42 22.04 -41.22
N TRP A 102 37.14 22.32 -42.30
CA TRP A 102 38.57 21.97 -42.42
C TRP A 102 39.46 22.76 -41.44
N ALA A 103 39.08 23.99 -41.08
CA ALA A 103 39.78 24.75 -40.05
C ALA A 103 39.59 24.14 -38.65
N VAL A 104 38.40 23.60 -38.35
CA VAL A 104 38.10 22.94 -37.06
C VAL A 104 38.88 21.63 -36.91
N GLU A 105 39.00 20.85 -37.99
CA GLU A 105 39.78 19.60 -38.02
C GLU A 105 41.28 19.86 -37.86
N LEU A 106 41.82 20.89 -38.54
CA LEU A 106 43.23 21.26 -38.39
C LEU A 106 43.56 21.66 -36.94
N ILE A 107 42.66 22.42 -36.29
CA ILE A 107 42.83 22.85 -34.89
C ILE A 107 42.62 21.67 -33.93
N ALA A 108 41.77 20.69 -34.28
CA ALA A 108 41.62 19.43 -33.54
C ALA A 108 42.94 18.70 -33.47
N TRP A 109 43.55 18.52 -34.63
CA TRP A 109 44.79 17.81 -34.76
C TRP A 109 45.94 18.51 -34.03
N LEU A 110 46.00 19.85 -34.06
CA LEU A 110 46.98 20.64 -33.29
C LEU A 110 46.78 20.55 -31.77
N SER A 111 45.52 20.42 -31.31
CA SER A 111 45.19 20.21 -29.88
C SER A 111 45.59 18.81 -29.41
N ASP A 112 45.26 17.78 -30.20
CA ASP A 112 45.58 16.39 -29.86
C ASP A 112 47.10 16.14 -29.89
N SER A 113 47.82 16.89 -30.72
CA SER A 113 49.28 16.93 -30.75
C SER A 113 49.90 17.78 -29.62
N LYS A 114 49.09 18.30 -28.68
CA LYS A 114 49.47 19.13 -27.52
C LYS A 114 50.20 20.45 -27.85
N VAL A 115 50.04 20.97 -29.07
CA VAL A 115 50.70 22.21 -29.52
C VAL A 115 49.95 23.46 -29.05
N LEU A 116 48.63 23.39 -28.90
CA LEU A 116 47.78 24.46 -28.38
C LEU A 116 47.10 24.04 -27.07
N PRO A 117 46.96 24.95 -26.08
CA PRO A 117 46.20 24.67 -24.86
C PRO A 117 44.74 24.38 -25.19
N TYR A 118 44.23 23.28 -24.64
CA TYR A 118 42.91 22.73 -24.92
C TYR A 118 41.78 23.75 -24.75
N ASP A 119 41.91 24.66 -23.78
CA ASP A 119 40.89 25.66 -23.46
C ASP A 119 40.79 26.79 -24.50
N SER A 120 41.92 27.16 -25.14
CA SER A 120 41.92 28.16 -26.23
C SER A 120 41.23 27.60 -27.47
N VAL A 121 41.42 26.31 -27.74
CA VAL A 121 40.78 25.58 -28.84
C VAL A 121 39.27 25.42 -28.62
N ARG A 122 38.84 25.15 -27.38
CA ARG A 122 37.42 25.11 -27.03
C ARG A 122 36.70 26.43 -27.26
N LEU A 123 37.29 27.54 -26.80
CA LEU A 123 36.67 28.87 -26.93
C LEU A 123 36.51 29.26 -28.40
N PHE A 124 37.53 28.99 -29.22
CA PHE A 124 37.50 29.30 -30.65
C PHE A 124 36.46 28.45 -31.40
N ARG A 125 36.36 27.16 -31.07
CA ARG A 125 35.32 26.26 -31.63
C ARG A 125 33.91 26.70 -31.29
N TYR A 126 33.67 27.15 -30.05
CA TYR A 126 32.37 27.67 -29.62
C TYR A 126 31.97 28.95 -30.37
N CYS A 127 32.91 29.87 -30.58
CA CYS A 127 32.65 31.10 -31.34
C CYS A 127 32.30 30.80 -32.81
N LEU A 128 33.01 29.85 -33.43
CA LEU A 128 32.77 29.45 -34.81
C LEU A 128 31.42 28.76 -35.00
N TYR A 129 30.99 27.95 -34.02
CA TYR A 129 29.71 27.26 -34.04
C TYR A 129 28.52 28.23 -33.90
N LEU A 130 28.62 29.20 -32.98
CA LEU A 130 27.61 30.26 -32.84
C LEU A 130 27.48 31.08 -34.13
N TRP A 131 28.58 31.31 -34.83
CA TRP A 131 28.58 32.00 -36.12
C TRP A 131 27.89 31.19 -37.22
N LEU A 132 28.11 29.87 -37.26
CA LEU A 132 27.47 28.97 -38.23
C LEU A 132 25.94 28.87 -38.00
N VAL A 133 25.52 28.77 -36.74
CA VAL A 133 24.09 28.76 -36.36
C VAL A 133 23.41 30.09 -36.71
N ALA A 134 24.09 31.22 -36.51
CA ALA A 134 23.56 32.54 -36.88
C ALA A 134 23.36 32.68 -38.40
N ILE A 135 24.29 32.15 -39.21
CA ILE A 135 24.18 32.16 -40.68
C ILE A 135 23.00 31.29 -41.15
N VAL A 136 22.86 30.08 -40.61
CA VAL A 136 21.76 29.17 -40.96
C VAL A 136 20.40 29.72 -40.53
N ALA A 137 20.31 30.32 -39.34
CA ALA A 137 19.09 30.97 -38.86
C ALA A 137 18.70 32.19 -39.72
N GLY A 138 19.69 32.98 -40.16
CA GLY A 138 19.48 34.08 -41.11
C GLY A 138 18.94 33.60 -42.46
N PHE A 139 19.49 32.51 -42.98
CA PHE A 139 19.05 31.90 -44.24
C PHE A 139 17.62 31.35 -44.17
N LEU A 140 17.27 30.65 -43.09
CA LEU A 140 15.91 30.15 -42.85
C LEU A 140 14.88 31.28 -42.69
N LYS A 141 15.28 32.42 -42.09
CA LYS A 141 14.43 33.59 -41.96
C LYS A 141 14.12 34.22 -43.32
N GLN A 142 15.11 34.30 -44.21
CA GLN A 142 14.94 34.78 -45.58
C GLN A 142 14.00 33.89 -46.41
N ILE A 143 14.12 32.56 -46.32
CA ILE A 143 13.22 31.62 -46.97
C ILE A 143 11.77 31.83 -46.50
N ARG A 144 11.59 32.03 -45.19
CA ARG A 144 10.27 32.26 -44.58
C ARG A 144 9.63 33.58 -45.03
N GLU A 145 10.43 34.61 -45.26
CA GLU A 145 9.98 35.93 -45.75
C GLU A 145 9.57 35.90 -47.23
N VAL A 146 10.30 35.15 -48.06
CA VAL A 146 9.95 34.94 -49.48
C VAL A 146 8.64 34.14 -49.59
N TYR A 147 8.43 33.15 -48.73
CA TYR A 147 7.20 32.35 -48.69
C TYR A 147 5.97 33.18 -48.29
N ARG A 148 6.13 34.12 -47.36
CA ARG A 148 5.02 34.98 -46.87
C ARG A 148 4.49 35.96 -47.92
N LYS A 149 5.27 36.28 -48.97
CA LYS A 149 4.92 37.29 -49.99
C LYS A 149 4.27 36.74 -51.26
N ARG A 150 4.23 35.43 -51.49
CA ARG A 150 3.63 34.85 -52.71
C ARG A 150 2.71 33.69 -52.36
N HIS A 151 1.42 33.99 -52.19
CA HIS A 151 0.36 32.99 -52.09
C HIS A 151 0.19 32.25 -53.42
N THR A 152 0.91 31.16 -53.65
CA THR A 152 0.63 30.25 -54.77
C THR A 152 0.82 28.79 -54.37
N LYS A 153 -0.16 27.95 -54.76
CA LYS A 153 -0.22 26.50 -54.56
C LYS A 153 0.86 25.78 -55.37
N GLY A 154 1.63 24.93 -54.71
CA GLY A 154 2.55 23.96 -55.31
C GLY A 154 3.40 23.33 -54.21
N TRP A 155 2.97 22.18 -53.67
CA TRP A 155 3.68 21.48 -52.58
C TRP A 155 4.88 20.69 -53.09
N ASP A 156 4.94 20.36 -54.38
CA ASP A 156 5.95 19.45 -54.93
C ASP A 156 7.32 20.12 -55.12
N ASP A 157 7.37 21.41 -55.52
CA ASP A 157 8.63 22.16 -55.62
C ASP A 157 9.30 22.38 -54.25
N LEU A 158 8.49 22.43 -53.18
CA LEU A 158 8.97 22.55 -51.79
C LEU A 158 9.67 21.26 -51.33
N VAL A 159 9.18 20.09 -51.76
CA VAL A 159 9.75 18.78 -51.42
C VAL A 159 11.10 18.59 -52.10
N THR A 160 11.27 19.08 -53.34
CA THR A 160 12.57 19.05 -54.03
C THR A 160 13.58 20.02 -53.38
N LEU A 161 13.13 21.20 -52.97
CA LEU A 161 13.97 22.17 -52.26
C LEU A 161 14.36 21.66 -50.85
N LEU A 162 13.45 20.98 -50.15
CA LEU A 162 13.70 20.36 -48.85
C LEU A 162 14.60 19.12 -48.97
N GLY A 163 14.54 18.39 -50.09
CA GLY A 163 15.46 17.28 -50.38
C GLY A 163 16.94 17.69 -50.37
N LEU A 164 17.27 18.86 -50.95
CA LEU A 164 18.63 19.43 -50.90
C LEU A 164 19.03 19.92 -49.50
N THR A 165 18.07 20.35 -48.67
CA THR A 165 18.35 20.67 -47.26
C THR A 165 18.58 19.45 -46.39
N CYS A 166 17.97 18.30 -46.73
CA CYS A 166 18.17 17.05 -46.01
C CYS A 166 19.60 16.53 -46.16
N GLU A 167 20.25 16.69 -47.31
CA GLU A 167 21.68 16.35 -47.47
C GLU A 167 22.60 17.31 -46.69
N GLY A 168 22.28 18.61 -46.66
CA GLY A 168 23.01 19.59 -45.85
C GLY A 168 22.86 19.36 -44.34
N ILE A 169 21.66 19.00 -43.88
CA ILE A 169 21.39 18.63 -42.49
C ILE A 169 22.05 17.29 -42.15
N SER A 170 22.11 16.34 -43.09
CA SER A 170 22.84 15.09 -42.93
C SER A 170 24.34 15.34 -42.78
N ALA A 171 24.92 16.28 -43.53
CA ALA A 171 26.32 16.70 -43.36
C ALA A 171 26.59 17.35 -41.99
N ILE A 172 25.62 18.11 -41.45
CA ILE A 172 25.69 18.66 -40.08
C ILE A 172 25.59 17.54 -39.04
N ASN A 173 24.75 16.52 -39.27
CA ASN A 173 24.65 15.35 -38.39
C ASN A 173 25.87 14.41 -38.44
N MET A 174 26.68 14.47 -39.51
CA MET A 174 27.93 13.72 -39.61
C MET A 174 29.11 14.41 -38.89
N LEU A 175 28.95 15.63 -38.37
CA LEU A 175 29.93 16.22 -37.45
C LEU A 175 29.99 15.38 -36.17
N PRO A 176 31.16 14.83 -35.80
CA PRO A 176 31.26 13.93 -34.66
C PRO A 176 30.93 14.65 -33.35
N HIS A 177 29.71 14.42 -32.84
CA HIS A 177 29.16 14.95 -31.59
C HIS A 177 30.06 14.76 -30.35
N LYS A 178 31.02 13.82 -30.40
CA LYS A 178 31.93 13.51 -29.29
C LYS A 178 33.01 14.56 -29.03
N LEU A 179 33.34 15.43 -30.01
CA LEU A 179 34.38 16.46 -29.84
C LEU A 179 33.87 17.77 -29.22
N LEU A 180 32.56 17.97 -29.15
CA LEU A 180 31.95 19.25 -28.74
C LEU A 180 31.65 19.37 -27.23
N TRP A 181 31.70 18.27 -26.46
CA TRP A 181 31.17 18.23 -25.08
C TRP A 181 32.09 17.61 -24.03
N ALA A 182 33.40 17.56 -24.28
CA ALA A 182 34.32 17.51 -23.15
C ALA A 182 34.33 18.92 -22.54
N GLY A 183 34.02 19.11 -21.24
CA GLY A 183 34.32 20.33 -20.46
C GLY A 183 33.13 21.18 -19.98
N LYS A 184 32.92 21.23 -18.65
CA LYS A 184 31.88 22.04 -17.97
C LYS A 184 32.11 23.56 -18.16
N LEU A 185 31.09 24.30 -18.59
CA LEU A 185 31.05 25.77 -18.54
C LEU A 185 30.74 26.24 -17.10
N GLN A 186 31.47 27.23 -16.59
CA GLN A 186 31.23 27.79 -15.25
C GLN A 186 29.98 28.71 -15.19
N PRO A 187 29.31 28.84 -14.02
CA PRO A 187 28.01 29.51 -13.86
C PRO A 187 27.95 30.97 -14.33
N LYS A 188 29.08 31.68 -14.27
CA LYS A 188 29.22 33.09 -14.66
C LYS A 188 28.94 33.36 -16.15
N HIS A 189 29.03 32.35 -17.02
CA HIS A 189 28.71 32.49 -18.45
C HIS A 189 27.22 32.25 -18.76
N SER A 190 26.45 31.69 -17.83
CA SER A 190 24.99 31.46 -17.95
C SER A 190 24.19 32.78 -17.89
N ALA A 191 24.68 33.74 -17.09
CA ALA A 191 24.05 35.06 -16.97
C ALA A 191 24.14 35.86 -18.28
N THR A 192 25.29 35.82 -18.96
CA THR A 192 25.49 36.45 -20.27
C THR A 192 24.63 35.80 -21.36
N LEU A 193 24.43 34.48 -21.29
CA LEU A 193 23.56 33.73 -22.20
C LEU A 193 22.07 34.08 -22.02
N SER A 194 21.62 34.29 -20.78
CA SER A 194 20.25 34.74 -20.50
C SER A 194 20.00 36.18 -20.99
N LEU A 195 21.01 37.05 -20.89
CA LEU A 195 20.95 38.44 -21.35
C LEU A 195 20.89 38.55 -22.89
N ILE A 196 21.52 37.62 -23.61
CA ILE A 196 21.50 37.59 -25.08
C ILE A 196 20.20 36.91 -25.58
N ALA A 197 19.71 35.87 -24.89
CA ALA A 197 18.44 35.22 -25.23
C ALA A 197 17.23 36.17 -25.09
N SER A 198 17.26 37.08 -24.10
CA SER A 198 16.22 38.11 -23.95
C SER A 198 16.31 39.20 -25.03
N ALA A 199 17.51 39.53 -25.53
CA ALA A 199 17.72 40.51 -26.60
C ALA A 199 17.21 40.04 -27.98
N ILE A 200 17.02 38.73 -28.19
CA ILE A 200 16.58 38.14 -29.48
C ILE A 200 15.06 37.90 -29.52
N GLY A 201 14.32 38.28 -28.47
CA GLY A 201 12.84 38.27 -28.47
C GLY A 201 12.22 36.87 -28.49
N TRP A 202 12.86 35.90 -27.85
CA TRP A 202 12.35 34.52 -27.77
C TRP A 202 11.53 34.33 -26.49
N SER A 203 10.19 34.33 -26.61
CA SER A 203 9.27 33.99 -25.53
C SER A 203 8.62 32.62 -25.82
N TYR A 204 9.35 31.55 -25.53
CA TYR A 204 8.82 30.20 -25.36
C TYR A 204 9.67 29.48 -24.30
N SER A 205 9.00 28.80 -23.36
CA SER A 205 9.61 28.18 -22.19
C SER A 205 10.78 27.25 -22.55
N VAL A 206 11.98 27.59 -22.06
CA VAL A 206 13.26 26.88 -22.26
C VAL A 206 13.35 25.58 -21.43
N SER A 207 12.27 25.16 -20.76
CA SER A 207 12.26 24.01 -19.85
C SER A 207 12.38 22.63 -20.51
N HIS A 208 12.35 22.51 -21.84
CA HIS A 208 12.34 21.21 -22.54
C HIS A 208 13.49 20.94 -23.51
N LEU A 209 14.50 21.81 -23.59
CA LEU A 209 15.63 21.63 -24.53
C LEU A 209 17.01 21.53 -23.86
N VAL A 210 17.06 21.36 -22.54
CA VAL A 210 18.31 21.14 -21.80
C VAL A 210 18.11 19.93 -20.89
N HIS A 211 18.64 18.76 -21.29
CA HIS A 211 19.20 17.68 -20.47
C HIS A 211 19.25 16.38 -21.31
N PRO A 212 20.38 16.06 -21.97
CA PRO A 212 20.56 14.73 -22.54
C PRO A 212 20.78 13.71 -21.41
N ASN A 213 19.94 12.67 -21.36
CA ASN A 213 20.01 11.45 -20.53
C ASN A 213 20.46 11.61 -19.06
N GLN A 214 19.56 12.07 -18.18
CA GLN A 214 19.66 11.74 -16.76
C GLN A 214 19.04 10.36 -16.53
N MET A 215 19.81 9.41 -15.99
CA MET A 215 19.29 8.11 -15.60
C MET A 215 18.22 8.28 -14.53
N HIS A 216 17.11 7.57 -14.68
CA HIS A 216 16.00 7.54 -13.76
C HIS A 216 16.09 6.29 -12.86
N ILE A 217 16.31 6.52 -11.57
CA ILE A 217 16.63 5.48 -10.59
C ILE A 217 15.47 5.27 -9.64
N LEU A 218 15.03 4.03 -9.50
CA LEU A 218 14.10 3.64 -8.44
C LEU A 218 14.87 3.36 -7.15
N VAL A 219 14.49 3.99 -6.05
CA VAL A 219 15.07 3.75 -4.72
C VAL A 219 13.98 3.21 -3.80
N THR A 220 14.19 2.01 -3.27
CA THR A 220 13.28 1.39 -2.28
C THR A 220 13.83 1.55 -0.88
N GLY A 221 12.98 1.69 0.15
CA GLY A 221 13.43 2.05 1.49
C GLY A 221 13.95 3.49 1.55
N ALA A 222 13.48 4.34 0.63
CA ALA A 222 14.01 5.66 0.36
C ALA A 222 13.84 6.64 1.54
N ALA A 223 12.83 6.45 2.39
CA ALA A 223 12.60 7.34 3.53
C ALA A 223 13.43 6.95 4.76
N GLY A 224 14.09 5.79 4.75
CA GLY A 224 14.94 5.31 5.86
C GLY A 224 16.26 6.08 6.02
N PHE A 225 17.04 5.70 7.03
CA PHE A 225 18.32 6.35 7.36
C PHE A 225 19.29 6.36 6.16
N ILE A 226 19.62 5.20 5.60
CA ILE A 226 20.50 5.12 4.42
C ILE A 226 19.79 5.67 3.18
N GLY A 227 18.51 5.32 2.98
CA GLY A 227 17.72 5.75 1.83
C GLY A 227 17.71 7.26 1.62
N SER A 228 17.39 8.03 2.66
CA SER A 228 17.25 9.48 2.54
C SER A 228 18.57 10.19 2.22
N HIS A 229 19.69 9.71 2.76
CA HIS A 229 21.02 10.21 2.41
C HIS A 229 21.39 9.82 0.98
N THR A 230 21.12 8.58 0.57
CA THR A 230 21.35 8.13 -0.81
C THR A 230 20.53 8.94 -1.82
N VAL A 231 19.25 9.21 -1.55
CA VAL A 231 18.40 10.05 -2.42
C VAL A 231 18.97 11.47 -2.54
N LEU A 232 19.42 12.06 -1.43
CA LEU A 232 20.06 13.38 -1.44
C LEU A 232 21.29 13.42 -2.34
N GLU A 233 22.22 12.48 -2.15
CA GLU A 233 23.46 12.41 -2.93
C GLU A 233 23.18 12.14 -4.41
N LEU A 234 22.21 11.29 -4.75
CA LEU A 234 21.78 11.03 -6.13
C LEU A 234 21.24 12.31 -6.80
N LEU A 235 20.38 13.05 -6.10
CA LEU A 235 19.82 14.30 -6.60
C LEU A 235 20.92 15.36 -6.79
N GLN A 236 21.88 15.45 -5.87
CA GLN A 236 23.04 16.35 -6.02
C GLN A 236 23.94 15.96 -7.19
N ALA A 237 24.16 14.66 -7.41
CA ALA A 237 24.87 14.12 -8.56
C ALA A 237 24.11 14.28 -9.89
N GLY A 238 22.84 14.69 -9.84
CA GLY A 238 22.03 14.98 -11.02
C GLY A 238 21.32 13.77 -11.61
N TYR A 239 21.05 12.73 -10.81
CA TYR A 239 20.14 11.65 -11.17
C TYR A 239 18.67 12.08 -11.00
N GLN A 240 17.78 11.48 -11.78
CA GLN A 240 16.35 11.51 -11.49
C GLN A 240 16.03 10.34 -10.56
N VAL A 241 15.24 10.58 -9.52
CA VAL A 241 14.98 9.57 -8.47
C VAL A 241 13.48 9.43 -8.28
N TYR A 242 13.01 8.19 -8.21
CA TYR A 242 11.67 7.85 -7.76
C TYR A 242 11.76 7.01 -6.48
N CYS A 243 11.00 7.37 -5.46
CA CYS A 243 11.13 6.81 -4.12
C CYS A 243 9.93 5.91 -3.77
N ILE A 244 10.22 4.73 -3.22
CA ILE A 244 9.22 3.85 -2.60
C ILE A 244 9.62 3.56 -1.15
N ASP A 245 8.64 3.64 -0.23
CA ASP A 245 8.78 3.26 1.16
C ASP A 245 7.41 2.90 1.75
N ASN A 246 7.35 2.00 2.74
CA ASN A 246 6.11 1.61 3.42
C ASN A 246 5.97 2.20 4.84
N PHE A 247 6.95 2.98 5.31
CA PHE A 247 7.05 3.56 6.64
C PHE A 247 7.27 2.56 7.78
N ALA A 248 7.72 1.34 7.50
CA ALA A 248 8.00 0.35 8.54
C ALA A 248 9.08 0.80 9.54
N ASN A 249 10.09 1.56 9.07
CA ASN A 249 11.19 2.10 9.89
C ASN A 249 11.48 3.58 9.60
N SER A 250 10.51 4.30 9.06
CA SER A 250 10.63 5.71 8.69
C SER A 250 9.34 6.46 9.08
N ILE A 251 9.41 7.79 9.13
CA ILE A 251 8.31 8.61 9.68
C ILE A 251 7.63 9.39 8.55
N SER A 252 6.30 9.31 8.49
CA SER A 252 5.45 10.15 7.64
C SER A 252 4.86 11.33 8.41
N ASP A 253 4.55 12.41 7.69
CA ASP A 253 3.74 13.51 8.21
C ASP A 253 2.23 13.26 8.04
N GLU A 254 1.41 14.24 8.44
CA GLU A 254 -0.06 14.16 8.40
C GLU A 254 -0.62 14.07 6.99
N SER A 255 0.14 14.50 5.98
CA SER A 255 -0.23 14.38 4.57
C SER A 255 0.14 13.03 3.96
N GLY A 256 0.81 12.15 4.72
CA GLY A 256 1.29 10.85 4.25
C GLY A 256 2.63 10.91 3.52
N GLU A 257 3.30 12.07 3.55
CA GLU A 257 4.60 12.31 2.94
C GLU A 257 5.75 11.91 3.87
N ALA A 258 6.86 11.45 3.31
CA ALA A 258 8.04 11.06 4.09
C ALA A 258 8.80 12.30 4.61
N ILE A 259 8.92 12.48 5.93
CA ILE A 259 9.54 13.68 6.51
C ILE A 259 11.01 13.81 6.10
N SER A 260 11.73 12.69 6.06
CA SER A 260 13.13 12.65 5.61
C SER A 260 13.25 13.10 4.15
N LEU A 261 12.38 12.63 3.25
CA LEU A 261 12.40 13.03 1.84
C LEU A 261 11.99 14.49 1.62
N LYS A 262 11.07 15.02 2.43
CA LYS A 262 10.75 16.45 2.42
C LYS A 262 11.97 17.31 2.78
N ARG A 263 12.71 16.92 3.81
CA ARG A 263 13.97 17.58 4.19
C ARG A 263 15.04 17.43 3.10
N VAL A 264 15.07 16.31 2.39
CA VAL A 264 15.94 16.14 1.21
C VAL A 264 15.53 17.11 0.08
N ALA A 265 14.23 17.28 -0.17
CA ALA A 265 13.74 18.24 -1.16
C ALA A 265 14.16 19.68 -0.79
N GLU A 266 14.06 20.05 0.49
CA GLU A 266 14.52 21.34 1.02
C GLU A 266 16.04 21.52 0.83
N LEU A 267 16.85 20.51 1.18
CA LEU A 267 18.31 20.57 1.10
C LEU A 267 18.83 20.62 -0.34
N THR A 268 18.13 19.99 -1.28
CA THR A 268 18.55 19.91 -2.68
C THR A 268 17.91 20.97 -3.56
N GLY A 269 16.81 21.59 -3.11
CA GLY A 269 15.97 22.48 -3.92
C GLY A 269 15.27 21.76 -5.08
N LYS A 270 15.16 20.41 -5.02
CA LYS A 270 14.60 19.56 -6.09
C LYS A 270 13.38 18.80 -5.58
N SER A 271 12.44 18.50 -6.49
CA SER A 271 11.31 17.64 -6.19
C SER A 271 11.76 16.20 -5.96
N VAL A 272 11.16 15.51 -4.99
CA VAL A 272 11.41 14.09 -4.69
C VAL A 272 10.13 13.30 -4.92
N PRO A 273 9.91 12.72 -6.11
CA PRO A 273 8.78 11.85 -6.37
C PRO A 273 8.76 10.67 -5.39
N PHE A 274 7.64 10.47 -4.72
CA PHE A 274 7.45 9.45 -3.71
C PHE A 274 6.11 8.74 -3.88
N GLU A 275 6.11 7.41 -3.72
CA GLU A 275 4.90 6.61 -3.63
C GLU A 275 5.00 5.66 -2.44
N LYS A 276 4.00 5.71 -1.55
CA LYS A 276 3.89 4.75 -0.46
C LYS A 276 3.48 3.38 -1.03
N ALA A 277 4.39 2.44 -1.02
CA ALA A 277 4.12 1.06 -1.44
C ALA A 277 4.96 0.07 -0.64
N ASP A 278 4.40 -1.11 -0.43
CA ASP A 278 5.14 -2.25 0.11
C ASP A 278 5.76 -3.03 -1.06
N VAL A 279 7.05 -3.35 -0.94
CA VAL A 279 7.78 -4.11 -1.97
C VAL A 279 7.30 -5.58 -2.02
N CYS A 280 6.65 -6.07 -0.95
CA CYS A 280 5.97 -7.35 -0.97
C CYS A 280 4.65 -7.33 -1.78
N ASP A 281 4.10 -6.15 -2.10
CA ASP A 281 2.89 -6.00 -2.93
C ASP A 281 3.27 -5.95 -4.42
N VAL A 282 3.15 -7.11 -5.07
CA VAL A 282 3.49 -7.29 -6.50
C VAL A 282 2.63 -6.41 -7.40
N ASP A 283 1.34 -6.22 -7.07
CA ASP A 283 0.44 -5.40 -7.88
C ASP A 283 0.80 -3.93 -7.78
N ALA A 284 1.20 -3.45 -6.59
CA ALA A 284 1.70 -2.09 -6.42
C ALA A 284 3.00 -1.86 -7.20
N LEU A 285 3.96 -2.80 -7.12
CA LEU A 285 5.19 -2.71 -7.91
C LEU A 285 4.90 -2.71 -9.41
N ASP A 286 3.99 -3.57 -9.88
CA ASP A 286 3.65 -3.64 -11.30
C ASP A 286 3.07 -2.32 -11.83
N ARG A 287 2.22 -1.66 -11.03
CA ARG A 287 1.72 -0.31 -11.36
C ARG A 287 2.84 0.73 -11.45
N ILE A 288 3.80 0.69 -10.53
CA ILE A 288 4.88 1.67 -10.49
C ILE A 288 5.82 1.49 -11.70
N PHE A 289 6.24 0.25 -11.96
CA PHE A 289 7.10 -0.04 -13.10
C PHE A 289 6.40 0.12 -14.46
N SER A 290 5.07 -0.05 -14.55
CA SER A 290 4.34 0.24 -15.79
C SER A 290 4.17 1.73 -16.06
N LYS A 291 4.03 2.54 -15.00
CA LYS A 291 3.86 4.00 -15.11
C LYS A 291 5.18 4.74 -15.35
N HIS A 292 6.29 4.20 -14.86
CA HIS A 292 7.60 4.85 -14.90
C HIS A 292 8.65 3.97 -15.58
N LYS A 293 9.47 4.56 -16.45
CA LYS A 293 10.64 3.89 -17.02
C LYS A 293 11.84 4.13 -16.12
N PHE A 294 12.45 3.06 -15.62
CA PHE A 294 13.64 3.11 -14.79
C PHE A 294 14.85 2.56 -15.53
N ASP A 295 15.99 3.23 -15.39
CA ASP A 295 17.28 2.80 -15.93
C ASP A 295 18.07 1.93 -14.94
N GLY A 296 17.71 2.02 -13.65
CA GLY A 296 18.30 1.24 -12.59
C GLY A 296 17.53 1.30 -11.27
N LEU A 297 17.91 0.42 -10.35
CA LEU A 297 17.30 0.28 -9.03
C LEU A 297 18.39 0.26 -7.94
N ILE A 298 18.13 0.95 -6.84
CA ILE A 298 18.84 0.77 -5.57
C ILE A 298 17.88 0.16 -4.54
N HIS A 299 18.21 -1.03 -4.03
CA HIS A 299 17.37 -1.73 -3.06
C HIS A 299 17.83 -1.56 -1.61
N LEU A 300 17.09 -0.79 -0.80
CA LEU A 300 17.37 -0.51 0.63
C LEU A 300 16.21 -0.91 1.57
N ALA A 301 15.14 -1.54 1.07
CA ALA A 301 13.92 -1.85 1.85
C ALA A 301 14.01 -3.12 2.74
N ALA A 302 15.22 -3.48 3.21
CA ALA A 302 15.42 -4.62 4.09
C ALA A 302 15.27 -4.23 5.58
N LEU A 303 14.63 -5.07 6.38
CA LEU A 303 14.69 -4.99 7.84
C LEU A 303 16.13 -5.27 8.30
N LYS A 304 16.63 -4.52 9.29
CA LYS A 304 18.08 -4.45 9.62
C LYS A 304 18.49 -4.78 11.06
N SER A 305 17.55 -5.01 11.98
CA SER A 305 17.90 -5.19 13.41
C SER A 305 18.32 -6.63 13.70
N VAL A 306 19.58 -6.82 14.11
CA VAL A 306 20.13 -8.15 14.44
C VAL A 306 19.34 -8.80 15.58
N GLY A 307 19.15 -8.10 16.69
CA GLY A 307 18.43 -8.65 17.86
C GLY A 307 16.96 -8.97 17.57
N GLU A 308 16.29 -8.11 16.79
CA GLU A 308 14.91 -8.38 16.37
C GLU A 308 14.83 -9.56 15.40
N SER A 309 15.78 -9.67 14.47
CA SER A 309 15.80 -10.77 13.49
C SER A 309 15.87 -12.13 14.18
N SER A 310 16.60 -12.24 15.28
CA SER A 310 16.66 -13.47 16.09
C SER A 310 15.35 -13.75 16.83
N ALA A 311 14.63 -12.72 17.25
CA ALA A 311 13.33 -12.87 17.93
C ALA A 311 12.17 -13.13 16.95
N LYS A 312 12.27 -12.61 15.71
CA LYS A 312 11.24 -12.68 14.67
C LYS A 312 11.84 -13.13 13.32
N PRO A 313 12.43 -14.34 13.25
CA PRO A 313 13.13 -14.80 12.06
C PRO A 313 12.25 -14.83 10.81
N PHE A 314 10.99 -15.28 10.95
CA PHE A 314 10.06 -15.41 9.83
C PHE A 314 9.77 -14.05 9.16
N GLU A 315 9.55 -12.98 9.92
CA GLU A 315 9.30 -11.64 9.37
C GLU A 315 10.49 -11.13 8.54
N TYR A 316 11.72 -11.41 8.97
CA TYR A 316 12.93 -11.02 8.25
C TYR A 316 13.11 -11.80 6.96
N TYR A 317 12.90 -13.12 6.98
CA TYR A 317 12.92 -13.93 5.76
C TYR A 317 11.82 -13.51 4.78
N GLN A 318 10.59 -13.30 5.29
CA GLN A 318 9.47 -12.86 4.46
C GLN A 318 9.77 -11.50 3.83
N ASN A 319 10.11 -10.47 4.61
CA ASN A 319 10.37 -9.15 4.07
C ASN A 319 11.60 -9.15 3.16
N ASN A 320 12.77 -9.57 3.65
CA ASN A 320 14.02 -9.33 2.94
C ASN A 320 14.17 -10.21 1.68
N ILE A 321 13.71 -11.47 1.74
CA ILE A 321 13.82 -12.38 0.58
C ILE A 321 12.69 -12.13 -0.42
N VAL A 322 11.43 -12.11 0.02
CA VAL A 322 10.29 -11.97 -0.90
C VAL A 322 10.29 -10.61 -1.58
N ALA A 323 10.55 -9.51 -0.87
CA ALA A 323 10.65 -8.18 -1.47
C ALA A 323 11.74 -8.12 -2.56
N SER A 324 12.89 -8.71 -2.31
CA SER A 324 13.99 -8.73 -3.28
C SER A 324 13.64 -9.58 -4.51
N LEU A 325 13.02 -10.74 -4.32
CA LEU A 325 12.57 -11.61 -5.42
C LEU A 325 11.53 -10.91 -6.29
N ASN A 326 10.57 -10.21 -5.67
CA ASN A 326 9.58 -9.41 -6.40
C ASN A 326 10.25 -8.31 -7.23
N LEU A 327 11.24 -7.61 -6.69
CA LEU A 327 11.99 -6.58 -7.44
C LEU A 327 12.78 -7.17 -8.60
N ILE A 328 13.45 -8.31 -8.41
CA ILE A 328 14.15 -9.00 -9.51
C ILE A 328 13.16 -9.37 -10.61
N GLN A 329 11.98 -9.90 -10.24
CA GLN A 329 10.92 -10.24 -11.18
C GLN A 329 10.42 -9.01 -11.97
N MET A 330 10.20 -7.87 -11.29
CA MET A 330 9.79 -6.63 -11.96
C MET A 330 10.89 -6.06 -12.85
N CYS A 331 12.14 -6.08 -12.39
CA CYS A 331 13.29 -5.68 -13.20
C CYS A 331 13.41 -6.53 -14.47
N GLN A 332 13.21 -7.84 -14.39
CA GLN A 332 13.13 -8.73 -15.55
C GLN A 332 11.97 -8.35 -16.47
N LYS A 333 10.75 -8.18 -15.92
CA LYS A 333 9.53 -7.86 -16.68
C LYS A 333 9.64 -6.55 -17.46
N TYR A 334 10.24 -5.52 -16.86
CA TYR A 334 10.34 -4.17 -17.40
C TYR A 334 11.72 -3.83 -17.99
N ASN A 335 12.60 -4.82 -18.15
CA ASN A 335 13.92 -4.68 -18.75
C ASN A 335 14.83 -3.66 -18.03
N VAL A 336 14.75 -3.61 -16.70
CA VAL A 336 15.64 -2.83 -15.83
C VAL A 336 16.81 -3.72 -15.42
N LYS A 337 18.00 -3.47 -16.00
CA LYS A 337 19.16 -4.38 -15.87
C LYS A 337 20.23 -3.90 -14.90
N SER A 338 20.11 -2.68 -14.37
CA SER A 338 21.06 -2.13 -13.40
C SER A 338 20.47 -2.25 -11.99
N PHE A 339 21.08 -3.09 -11.16
CA PHE A 339 20.62 -3.40 -9.81
C PHE A 339 21.76 -3.20 -8.81
N VAL A 340 21.61 -2.21 -7.93
CA VAL A 340 22.53 -1.99 -6.81
C VAL A 340 21.88 -2.50 -5.54
N PHE A 341 22.48 -3.51 -4.93
CA PHE A 341 21.98 -4.14 -3.71
C PHE A 341 22.80 -3.71 -2.49
N SER A 342 22.10 -3.29 -1.45
CA SER A 342 22.69 -3.05 -0.14
C SER A 342 22.89 -4.39 0.57
N SER A 343 24.15 -4.82 0.67
CA SER A 343 24.57 -5.95 1.51
C SER A 343 25.18 -5.45 2.82
N SER A 344 25.87 -6.32 3.57
CA SER A 344 26.34 -6.05 4.93
C SER A 344 27.55 -6.90 5.28
N ALA A 345 28.48 -6.37 6.08
CA ALA A 345 29.62 -7.11 6.61
C ALA A 345 29.22 -8.38 7.40
N THR A 346 27.96 -8.49 7.85
CA THR A 346 27.43 -9.68 8.53
C THR A 346 27.49 -10.96 7.68
N VAL A 347 27.63 -10.86 6.36
CA VAL A 347 27.73 -12.04 5.46
C VAL A 347 29.03 -12.82 5.66
N TYR A 348 30.07 -12.18 6.22
CA TYR A 348 31.37 -12.81 6.47
C TYR A 348 31.40 -13.70 7.72
N GLY A 349 30.48 -13.49 8.68
CA GLY A 349 30.57 -14.15 9.99
C GLY A 349 31.83 -13.75 10.76
N PRO A 350 32.33 -14.63 11.68
CA PRO A 350 33.58 -14.41 12.39
C PRO A 350 34.79 -14.45 11.43
N PRO A 351 35.58 -13.37 11.31
CA PRO A 351 36.71 -13.32 10.38
C PRO A 351 37.89 -14.17 10.87
N SER A 352 38.54 -14.87 9.95
CA SER A 352 39.80 -15.60 10.21
C SER A 352 41.02 -14.69 10.17
N LYS A 353 40.96 -13.60 9.40
CA LYS A 353 42.00 -12.59 9.24
C LYS A 353 41.37 -11.20 9.12
N LEU A 354 42.10 -10.18 9.58
CA LEU A 354 41.77 -8.77 9.41
C LEU A 354 42.95 -8.04 8.74
N PRO A 355 42.70 -7.00 7.92
CA PRO A 355 41.39 -6.53 7.43
C PRO A 355 40.70 -7.52 6.48
N ILE A 356 39.36 -7.47 6.41
CA ILE A 356 38.52 -8.32 5.54
C ILE A 356 38.52 -7.79 4.10
N THR A 357 38.72 -8.67 3.13
CA THR A 357 38.64 -8.40 1.69
C THR A 357 37.38 -9.03 1.07
N GLU A 358 37.04 -8.65 -0.17
CA GLU A 358 35.90 -9.22 -0.90
C GLU A 358 36.07 -10.72 -1.20
N ASN A 359 37.30 -11.23 -1.16
CA ASN A 359 37.64 -12.63 -1.40
C ASN A 359 37.53 -13.53 -0.16
N ASP A 360 37.34 -12.94 1.02
CA ASP A 360 37.17 -13.73 2.24
C ASP A 360 35.85 -14.49 2.23
N GLN A 361 35.83 -15.62 2.95
CA GLN A 361 34.70 -16.54 2.95
C GLN A 361 33.44 -15.90 3.52
N THR A 362 32.31 -16.11 2.84
CA THR A 362 30.97 -15.68 3.27
C THR A 362 30.04 -16.86 3.52
N GLY A 363 28.98 -16.67 4.29
CA GLY A 363 27.97 -17.70 4.56
C GLY A 363 28.31 -18.65 5.72
N VAL A 364 29.51 -18.54 6.28
CA VAL A 364 29.97 -19.40 7.39
C VAL A 364 29.85 -18.67 8.71
N GLY A 365 29.28 -19.35 9.73
CA GLY A 365 29.21 -18.81 11.09
C GLY A 365 28.32 -17.58 11.25
N ILE A 366 27.41 -17.30 10.30
CA ILE A 366 26.44 -16.21 10.42
C ILE A 366 25.47 -16.52 11.58
N THR A 367 25.49 -15.66 12.60
CA THR A 367 24.82 -15.89 13.90
C THR A 367 23.38 -15.40 13.99
N ASN A 368 22.87 -14.69 12.97
CA ASN A 368 21.56 -14.05 13.03
C ASN A 368 20.80 -14.11 11.68
N PRO A 369 19.45 -14.17 11.71
CA PRO A 369 18.62 -14.21 10.50
C PRO A 369 18.79 -13.02 9.56
N TYR A 370 19.04 -11.81 10.06
CA TYR A 370 19.33 -10.65 9.20
C TYR A 370 20.54 -10.92 8.28
N GLY A 371 21.67 -11.34 8.85
CA GLY A 371 22.86 -11.70 8.09
C GLY A 371 22.62 -12.84 7.11
N GLN A 372 21.82 -13.84 7.50
CA GLN A 372 21.45 -14.96 6.63
C GLN A 372 20.65 -14.47 5.42
N THR A 373 19.68 -13.57 5.62
CA THR A 373 18.90 -13.03 4.50
C THR A 373 19.76 -12.24 3.51
N LYS A 374 20.74 -11.46 3.99
CA LYS A 374 21.68 -10.73 3.11
C LYS A 374 22.54 -11.69 2.30
N TYR A 375 23.10 -12.72 2.95
CA TYR A 375 23.90 -13.74 2.26
C TYR A 375 23.10 -14.50 1.20
N MET A 376 21.89 -14.95 1.54
CA MET A 376 21.00 -15.62 0.59
C MET A 376 20.67 -14.72 -0.61
N MET A 377 20.44 -13.43 -0.38
CA MET A 377 20.18 -12.49 -1.47
C MET A 377 21.40 -12.23 -2.36
N GLU A 378 22.61 -12.19 -1.80
CA GLU A 378 23.83 -12.13 -2.62
C GLU A 378 23.92 -13.35 -3.53
N GLN A 379 23.68 -14.56 -3.02
CA GLN A 379 23.71 -15.78 -3.85
C GLN A 379 22.68 -15.73 -4.98
N ILE A 380 21.43 -15.36 -4.66
CA ILE A 380 20.37 -15.21 -5.65
C ILE A 380 20.77 -14.20 -6.75
N LEU A 381 21.28 -13.03 -6.37
CA LEU A 381 21.68 -11.99 -7.33
C LEU A 381 22.91 -12.40 -8.15
N ILE A 382 23.89 -13.09 -7.54
CA ILE A 382 25.04 -13.65 -8.25
C ILE A 382 24.58 -14.67 -9.30
N ASP A 383 23.63 -15.54 -8.95
CA ASP A 383 23.11 -16.54 -9.88
C ASP A 383 22.28 -15.90 -11.01
N VAL A 384 21.51 -14.85 -10.71
CA VAL A 384 20.83 -14.02 -11.72
C VAL A 384 21.85 -13.40 -12.69
N GLY A 385 22.91 -12.78 -12.18
CA GLY A 385 23.95 -12.18 -13.03
C GLY A 385 24.80 -13.22 -13.81
N LYS A 386 24.94 -14.44 -13.28
CA LYS A 386 25.53 -15.56 -14.02
C LYS A 386 24.64 -16.02 -15.16
N ALA A 387 23.34 -16.16 -14.92
CA ALA A 387 22.36 -16.62 -15.91
C ALA A 387 22.06 -15.55 -16.98
N HIS A 388 22.04 -14.28 -16.59
CA HIS A 388 21.73 -13.14 -17.46
C HIS A 388 22.94 -12.20 -17.52
N LYS A 389 23.86 -12.49 -18.45
CA LYS A 389 25.14 -11.78 -18.60
C LYS A 389 25.00 -10.31 -18.97
N ASP A 390 23.84 -9.87 -19.41
CA ASP A 390 23.52 -8.48 -19.74
C ASP A 390 23.10 -7.64 -18.52
N TRP A 391 23.01 -8.23 -17.33
CA TRP A 391 22.71 -7.53 -16.09
C TRP A 391 23.95 -6.87 -15.48
N ASN A 392 23.76 -5.67 -14.94
CA ASN A 392 24.71 -4.95 -14.11
C ASN A 392 24.26 -5.07 -12.65
N ILE A 393 24.92 -5.91 -11.87
CA ILE A 393 24.59 -6.14 -10.46
C ILE A 393 25.78 -5.72 -9.61
N ILE A 394 25.59 -4.71 -8.75
CA ILE A 394 26.62 -4.29 -7.80
C ILE A 394 26.13 -4.58 -6.39
N LEU A 395 26.88 -5.40 -5.65
CA LEU A 395 26.62 -5.73 -4.25
C LEU A 395 27.55 -4.89 -3.36
N LEU A 396 26.97 -4.03 -2.53
CA LEU A 396 27.73 -3.15 -1.64
C LEU A 396 27.68 -3.70 -0.22
N ARG A 397 28.79 -4.31 0.23
CA ARG A 397 28.96 -4.81 1.60
C ARG A 397 29.47 -3.69 2.50
N TYR A 398 28.55 -2.93 3.09
CA TYR A 398 28.96 -1.85 3.97
C TYR A 398 29.21 -2.34 5.41
N PHE A 399 30.09 -1.61 6.09
CA PHE A 399 30.36 -1.72 7.52
C PHE A 399 29.45 -0.75 8.30
N ASN A 400 29.62 -0.61 9.61
CA ASN A 400 28.59 -0.05 10.50
C ASN A 400 28.30 1.44 10.19
N PRO A 401 27.16 1.79 9.56
CA PRO A 401 26.90 3.17 9.16
C PRO A 401 26.51 4.00 10.38
N VAL A 402 27.11 5.17 10.54
CA VAL A 402 26.89 6.11 11.66
C VAL A 402 26.93 7.56 11.17
N GLY A 403 26.69 8.51 12.08
CA GLY A 403 26.68 9.93 11.74
C GLY A 403 25.31 10.43 11.28
N ALA A 404 25.30 11.61 10.72
CA ALA A 404 24.13 12.24 10.12
C ALA A 404 24.60 13.19 9.00
N HIS A 405 23.68 13.79 8.25
CA HIS A 405 24.08 14.79 7.27
C HIS A 405 24.61 16.05 7.99
N PRO A 406 25.72 16.67 7.55
CA PRO A 406 26.35 17.82 8.22
C PRO A 406 25.40 18.98 8.52
N SER A 407 24.33 19.14 7.73
CA SER A 407 23.27 20.15 7.99
C SER A 407 22.53 19.99 9.32
N GLY A 408 22.56 18.80 9.94
CA GLY A 408 21.71 18.44 11.08
C GLY A 408 20.23 18.17 10.75
N ARG A 409 19.83 18.27 9.47
CA ARG A 409 18.43 18.11 9.03
C ARG A 409 18.00 16.66 8.83
N ILE A 410 18.86 15.77 8.33
CA ILE A 410 18.54 14.34 8.15
C ILE A 410 19.56 13.48 8.92
N GLY A 411 19.09 12.38 9.53
CA GLY A 411 19.86 11.53 10.45
C GLY A 411 19.07 10.29 10.88
N GLU A 412 19.62 9.47 11.77
CA GLU A 412 18.98 8.23 12.24
C GLU A 412 18.05 8.49 13.44
N ASP A 413 16.74 8.29 13.25
CA ASP A 413 15.72 8.37 14.30
C ASP A 413 15.10 6.98 14.53
N PRO A 414 15.69 6.12 15.37
CA PRO A 414 15.17 4.78 15.59
C PRO A 414 13.84 4.82 16.34
N GLN A 415 12.83 4.12 15.82
CA GLN A 415 11.56 3.95 16.54
C GLN A 415 11.75 3.01 17.74
N GLY A 416 11.59 3.51 18.96
CA GLY A 416 11.75 2.75 20.20
C GLY A 416 13.17 2.75 20.78
N VAL A 417 13.51 1.74 21.61
CA VAL A 417 14.85 1.61 22.19
C VAL A 417 15.84 1.21 21.09
N PRO A 418 16.93 1.96 20.87
CA PRO A 418 17.87 1.64 19.81
C PRO A 418 18.59 0.31 20.04
N ASN A 419 18.81 -0.43 18.96
CA ASN A 419 19.62 -1.68 18.99
C ASN A 419 21.09 -1.45 18.56
N ASN A 420 21.39 -0.30 17.95
CA ASN A 420 22.72 0.06 17.44
C ASN A 420 23.44 0.98 18.43
N LEU A 421 24.78 0.89 18.48
CA LEU A 421 25.62 1.61 19.44
C LEU A 421 25.39 3.13 19.40
N MET A 422 25.59 3.78 18.25
CA MET A 422 25.64 5.24 18.20
C MET A 422 24.32 5.94 18.55
N PRO A 423 23.15 5.48 18.06
CA PRO A 423 21.88 6.01 18.55
C PRO A 423 21.71 5.82 20.06
N PHE A 424 22.11 4.66 20.62
CA PHE A 424 22.04 4.41 22.06
C PHE A 424 22.92 5.37 22.86
N VAL A 425 24.19 5.54 22.45
CA VAL A 425 25.16 6.46 23.07
C VAL A 425 24.66 7.91 22.98
N SER A 426 24.09 8.31 21.84
CA SER A 426 23.50 9.65 21.68
C SER A 426 22.27 9.89 22.56
N GLN A 427 21.45 8.86 22.80
CA GLN A 427 20.28 8.94 23.70
C GLN A 427 20.69 9.09 25.16
N VAL A 428 21.80 8.45 25.57
CA VAL A 428 22.38 8.66 26.90
C VAL A 428 22.97 10.08 27.01
N ALA A 429 23.66 10.56 25.97
CA ALA A 429 24.22 11.92 25.95
C ALA A 429 23.14 13.02 26.11
N ILE A 430 21.94 12.83 25.55
CA ILE A 430 20.81 13.76 25.75
C ILE A 430 20.02 13.52 27.04
N GLY A 431 20.35 12.48 27.82
CA GLY A 431 19.71 12.15 29.09
C GLY A 431 18.39 11.36 28.99
N ARG A 432 18.09 10.76 27.84
CA ARG A 432 16.89 9.89 27.67
C ARG A 432 17.09 8.49 28.25
N LEU A 433 18.30 7.96 28.13
CA LEU A 433 18.68 6.68 28.71
C LEU A 433 19.71 6.92 29.81
N PRO A 434 19.69 6.15 30.90
CA PRO A 434 20.51 6.45 32.07
C PRO A 434 22.00 6.09 31.89
N VAL A 435 22.33 5.06 31.10
CA VAL A 435 23.69 4.52 31.01
C VAL A 435 23.89 3.69 29.73
N VAL A 436 25.07 3.76 29.12
CA VAL A 436 25.51 2.86 28.03
C VAL A 436 26.05 1.55 28.63
N THR A 437 25.51 0.41 28.20
CA THR A 437 26.07 -0.90 28.60
C THR A 437 27.12 -1.33 27.57
N VAL A 438 28.36 -1.51 28.01
CA VAL A 438 29.48 -2.00 27.20
C VAL A 438 29.56 -3.51 27.37
N PHE A 439 29.16 -4.24 26.33
CA PHE A 439 29.11 -5.70 26.36
C PHE A 439 30.48 -6.30 26.02
N GLY A 440 31.10 -6.94 27.02
CA GLY A 440 32.42 -7.55 26.92
C GLY A 440 33.58 -6.56 27.01
N THR A 441 34.38 -6.69 28.08
CA THR A 441 35.55 -5.85 28.40
C THR A 441 36.86 -6.64 28.46
N LYS A 442 36.85 -7.90 28.02
CA LYS A 442 37.97 -8.84 28.12
C LYS A 442 38.47 -9.36 26.77
N TRP A 443 38.10 -8.69 25.68
CA TRP A 443 38.55 -9.09 24.34
C TRP A 443 40.02 -8.69 24.13
N ASN A 444 40.74 -9.45 23.29
CA ASN A 444 42.10 -9.07 22.87
C ASN A 444 42.05 -7.91 21.86
N THR A 445 41.75 -6.73 22.37
CA THR A 445 41.50 -5.45 21.66
C THR A 445 42.13 -4.33 22.49
N PRO A 446 42.45 -3.16 21.92
CA PRO A 446 43.23 -2.13 22.61
C PRO A 446 42.70 -1.70 23.98
N ASP A 447 41.39 -1.71 24.19
CA ASP A 447 40.73 -1.33 25.44
C ASP A 447 39.81 -2.42 26.03
N GLY A 448 39.95 -3.66 25.55
CA GLY A 448 39.14 -4.80 25.98
C GLY A 448 37.73 -4.86 25.37
N THR A 449 37.29 -3.83 24.63
CA THR A 449 35.94 -3.74 24.05
C THR A 449 35.92 -4.04 22.55
N GLY A 450 34.74 -4.40 22.03
CA GLY A 450 34.59 -4.78 20.62
C GLY A 450 35.03 -3.68 19.65
N VAL A 451 35.85 -4.04 18.66
CA VAL A 451 36.35 -3.13 17.60
C VAL A 451 35.55 -3.34 16.32
N ARG A 452 35.07 -2.24 15.72
CA ARG A 452 34.26 -2.27 14.49
C ARG A 452 34.69 -1.16 13.54
N ASP A 453 34.64 -1.43 12.24
CA ASP A 453 34.69 -0.36 11.22
C ASP A 453 33.35 0.38 11.21
N TYR A 454 33.41 1.68 11.48
CA TYR A 454 32.28 2.58 11.43
C TYR A 454 32.48 3.53 10.25
N ILE A 455 31.44 3.68 9.44
CA ILE A 455 31.48 4.48 8.21
C ILE A 455 30.47 5.62 8.30
N HIS A 456 30.86 6.82 7.86
CA HIS A 456 29.97 7.96 7.85
C HIS A 456 28.85 7.74 6.82
N ILE A 457 27.61 8.08 7.20
CA ILE A 457 26.43 7.83 6.36
C ILE A 457 26.49 8.54 5.00
N VAL A 458 27.11 9.73 4.93
CA VAL A 458 27.31 10.45 3.67
C VAL A 458 28.33 9.74 2.77
N ASP A 459 29.42 9.22 3.31
CA ASP A 459 30.39 8.44 2.52
C ASP A 459 29.73 7.18 1.95
N LEU A 460 28.92 6.51 2.77
CA LEU A 460 28.16 5.36 2.32
C LEU A 460 27.16 5.70 1.20
N ALA A 461 26.43 6.82 1.33
CA ALA A 461 25.51 7.30 0.31
C ALA A 461 26.23 7.62 -1.01
N LYS A 462 27.39 8.30 -0.96
CA LYS A 462 28.26 8.53 -2.12
C LYS A 462 28.73 7.23 -2.78
N GLY A 463 28.94 6.16 -2.01
CA GLY A 463 29.27 4.83 -2.54
C GLY A 463 28.20 4.27 -3.49
N HIS A 464 26.93 4.52 -3.19
CA HIS A 464 25.81 4.13 -4.07
C HIS A 464 25.79 4.94 -5.36
N VAL A 465 26.07 6.25 -5.27
CA VAL A 465 26.22 7.12 -6.46
C VAL A 465 27.36 6.63 -7.33
N MET A 466 28.52 6.33 -6.75
CA MET A 466 29.70 5.85 -7.49
C MET A 466 29.49 4.48 -8.13
N ALA A 467 28.68 3.60 -7.51
CA ALA A 467 28.27 2.35 -8.14
C ALA A 467 27.47 2.59 -9.43
N LEU A 468 26.51 3.53 -9.41
CA LEU A 468 25.75 3.91 -10.60
C LEU A 468 26.61 4.65 -11.64
N ASP A 469 27.49 5.56 -11.20
CA ASP A 469 28.42 6.27 -12.09
C ASP A 469 29.34 5.28 -12.82
N ARG A 470 29.77 4.21 -12.14
CA ARG A 470 30.54 3.14 -12.75
C ARG A 470 29.74 2.41 -13.82
N ILE A 471 28.50 2.00 -13.53
CA ILE A 471 27.61 1.39 -14.53
C ILE A 471 27.42 2.32 -15.73
N LYS A 472 27.21 3.61 -15.47
CA LYS A 472 27.04 4.64 -16.50
C LYS A 472 28.31 4.85 -17.34
N ARG A 473 29.49 4.79 -16.72
CA ARG A 473 30.80 4.99 -17.39
C ARG A 473 31.19 3.79 -18.26
N GLU A 474 31.09 2.59 -17.72
CA GLU A 474 31.52 1.36 -18.39
C GLU A 474 30.43 0.77 -19.30
N GLY A 475 29.16 1.15 -19.09
CA GLY A 475 27.98 0.60 -19.75
C GLY A 475 27.61 -0.81 -19.25
N HIS A 476 28.59 -1.71 -19.18
CA HIS A 476 28.41 -3.06 -18.68
C HIS A 476 29.53 -3.48 -17.73
N VAL A 477 29.17 -3.91 -16.51
CA VAL A 477 30.10 -4.29 -15.43
C VAL A 477 29.90 -5.72 -14.94
N GLY A 478 28.81 -6.39 -15.36
CA GLY A 478 28.45 -7.72 -14.87
C GLY A 478 28.08 -7.70 -13.38
N THR A 479 28.49 -8.72 -12.63
CA THR A 479 28.30 -8.80 -11.18
C THR A 479 29.59 -8.47 -10.43
N GLU A 480 29.59 -7.37 -9.68
CA GLU A 480 30.73 -6.95 -8.85
C GLU A 480 30.32 -6.74 -7.39
N ILE A 481 31.28 -6.94 -6.49
CA ILE A 481 31.10 -6.85 -5.03
C ILE A 481 32.14 -5.88 -4.50
N PHE A 482 31.73 -4.99 -3.59
CA PHE A 482 32.62 -4.01 -2.96
C PHE A 482 32.37 -3.89 -1.48
N ASN A 483 33.43 -3.89 -0.68
CA ASN A 483 33.42 -3.51 0.72
C ASN A 483 33.43 -1.98 0.84
N LEU A 484 32.47 -1.44 1.60
CA LEU A 484 32.41 -0.01 1.93
C LEU A 484 32.65 0.17 3.43
N GLY A 485 33.85 0.59 3.78
CA GLY A 485 34.27 0.93 5.13
C GLY A 485 35.47 1.87 5.10
N THR A 486 35.95 2.27 6.27
CA THR A 486 37.08 3.20 6.40
C THR A 486 38.43 2.50 6.32
N GLY A 487 38.47 1.19 6.57
CA GLY A 487 39.71 0.44 6.73
C GLY A 487 40.28 0.50 8.14
N ARG A 488 39.63 1.23 9.05
CA ARG A 488 40.05 1.41 10.44
C ARG A 488 38.93 0.97 11.38
N GLY A 489 39.26 0.06 12.29
CA GLY A 489 38.38 -0.30 13.40
C GLY A 489 38.48 0.70 14.55
N TYR A 490 37.34 1.01 15.18
CA TYR A 490 37.26 1.77 16.43
C TYR A 490 36.60 0.90 17.52
N SER A 491 37.11 1.01 18.74
CA SER A 491 36.53 0.34 19.91
C SER A 491 35.23 1.00 20.37
N VAL A 492 34.47 0.32 21.24
CA VAL A 492 33.24 0.90 21.82
C VAL A 492 33.57 2.15 22.64
N LEU A 493 34.64 2.14 23.44
CA LEU A 493 35.00 3.30 24.27
C LEU A 493 35.58 4.45 23.45
N GLU A 494 36.28 4.18 22.33
CA GLU A 494 36.69 5.24 21.39
C GLU A 494 35.46 5.97 20.83
N MET A 495 34.41 5.24 20.45
CA MET A 495 33.16 5.84 19.98
C MET A 495 32.46 6.68 21.06
N VAL A 496 32.43 6.18 22.31
CA VAL A 496 31.84 6.90 23.45
C VAL A 496 32.63 8.19 23.72
N ALA A 497 33.96 8.10 23.83
CA ALA A 497 34.82 9.25 24.08
C ALA A 497 34.73 10.31 22.98
N ALA A 498 34.63 9.89 21.72
CA ALA A 498 34.44 10.81 20.60
C ALA A 498 33.08 11.53 20.66
N LEU A 499 32.01 10.84 21.09
CA LEU A 499 30.72 11.49 21.27
C LEU A 499 30.67 12.37 22.53
N GLU A 500 31.36 12.02 23.61
CA GLU A 500 31.55 12.90 24.78
C GLU A 500 32.23 14.20 24.36
N LYS A 501 33.32 14.11 23.58
CA LYS A 501 34.03 15.26 23.01
C LYS A 501 33.12 16.11 22.13
N ALA A 502 32.35 15.49 21.23
CA ALA A 502 31.44 16.20 20.32
C ALA A 502 30.25 16.87 21.06
N SER A 503 29.73 16.20 22.10
CA SER A 503 28.57 16.68 22.85
C SER A 503 28.91 17.65 23.99
N GLY A 504 30.16 17.65 24.45
CA GLY A 504 30.58 18.35 25.67
C GLY A 504 29.95 17.78 26.93
N ARG A 505 29.42 16.55 26.87
CA ARG A 505 28.69 15.90 27.98
C ARG A 505 29.38 14.60 28.36
N LYS A 506 29.35 14.27 29.66
CA LYS A 506 29.77 12.98 30.17
C LYS A 506 28.70 11.94 29.87
N ILE A 507 29.09 10.78 29.35
CA ILE A 507 28.22 9.68 28.98
C ILE A 507 28.48 8.53 29.95
N PRO A 508 27.58 8.26 30.91
CA PRO A 508 27.75 7.15 31.84
C PRO A 508 27.82 5.81 31.10
N THR A 509 28.82 4.99 31.43
CA THR A 509 28.96 3.62 30.94
C THR A 509 28.89 2.63 32.11
N LYS A 510 28.45 1.40 31.83
CA LYS A 510 28.57 0.26 32.74
C LYS A 510 29.01 -0.97 31.96
N GLU A 511 29.72 -1.88 32.63
CA GLU A 511 30.12 -3.15 32.04
C GLU A 511 28.94 -4.14 32.03
N GLY A 512 28.85 -4.92 30.95
CA GLY A 512 27.89 -6.02 30.82
C GLY A 512 28.56 -7.28 30.25
N GLU A 513 27.94 -8.43 30.48
CA GLU A 513 28.41 -9.72 29.96
C GLU A 513 28.47 -9.72 28.42
N PRO A 514 29.48 -10.35 27.80
CA PRO A 514 29.52 -10.51 26.34
C PRO A 514 28.24 -11.16 25.82
N ARG A 515 27.68 -10.64 24.73
CA ARG A 515 26.48 -11.25 24.14
C ARG A 515 26.89 -12.49 23.33
N PRO A 516 26.11 -13.58 23.38
CA PRO A 516 26.37 -14.76 22.54
C PRO A 516 26.48 -14.38 21.07
N GLY A 517 27.61 -14.71 20.44
CA GLY A 517 27.87 -14.41 19.03
C GLY A 517 28.50 -13.03 18.74
N ASP A 518 28.83 -12.22 19.75
CA ASP A 518 29.63 -11.01 19.55
C ASP A 518 31.07 -11.38 19.14
N ILE A 519 31.60 -10.68 18.13
CA ILE A 519 32.96 -10.86 17.60
C ILE A 519 33.89 -9.79 18.21
N ALA A 520 35.14 -10.12 18.49
CA ALA A 520 36.11 -9.14 19.02
C ALA A 520 36.35 -7.96 18.07
N SER A 521 36.79 -8.23 16.84
CA SER A 521 37.21 -7.20 15.87
C SER A 521 36.68 -7.50 14.47
N VAL A 522 36.13 -6.50 13.77
CA VAL A 522 35.63 -6.63 12.39
C VAL A 522 35.83 -5.31 11.63
N TYR A 523 36.72 -5.28 10.63
CA TYR A 523 36.96 -4.14 9.73
C TYR A 523 37.46 -4.61 8.34
N CYS A 524 37.18 -3.85 7.27
CA CYS A 524 37.55 -4.23 5.90
C CYS A 524 38.86 -3.62 5.41
N ASP A 525 39.31 -4.06 4.24
CA ASP A 525 40.18 -3.34 3.33
C ASP A 525 39.32 -2.69 2.22
N PRO A 526 39.27 -1.35 2.12
CA PRO A 526 38.48 -0.66 1.10
C PRO A 526 39.21 -0.43 -0.24
N ALA A 527 40.40 -1.02 -0.44
CA ALA A 527 41.23 -0.77 -1.63
C ALA A 527 40.52 -1.03 -2.96
N LEU A 528 39.69 -2.08 -3.05
CA LEU A 528 38.98 -2.43 -4.29
C LEU A 528 37.94 -1.36 -4.68
N ALA A 529 37.22 -0.81 -3.70
CA ALA A 529 36.27 0.28 -3.93
C ALA A 529 36.99 1.55 -4.42
N LYS A 530 38.18 1.85 -3.87
CA LYS A 530 39.01 2.96 -4.34
C LYS A 530 39.48 2.77 -5.77
N GLU A 531 39.97 1.58 -6.11
CA GLU A 531 40.49 1.28 -7.45
C GLU A 531 39.39 1.31 -8.52
N LYS A 532 38.26 0.63 -8.27
CA LYS A 532 37.23 0.39 -9.30
C LYS A 532 36.09 1.41 -9.29
N LEU A 533 35.64 1.85 -8.12
CA LEU A 533 34.57 2.86 -8.00
C LEU A 533 35.13 4.29 -7.96
N GLY A 534 36.40 4.46 -7.58
CA GLY A 534 36.94 5.77 -7.21
C GLY A 534 36.44 6.25 -5.85
N TRP A 535 35.97 5.33 -5.01
CA TRP A 535 35.35 5.63 -3.72
C TRP A 535 36.35 5.53 -2.56
N THR A 536 36.33 6.49 -1.64
CA THR A 536 37.11 6.44 -0.39
C THR A 536 36.32 7.18 0.68
N ALA A 537 36.32 6.67 1.91
CA ALA A 537 35.72 7.38 3.04
C ALA A 537 36.50 8.67 3.34
N GLU A 538 35.79 9.81 3.37
CA GLU A 538 36.36 11.13 3.60
C GLU A 538 36.23 11.56 5.08
N PHE A 539 35.25 11.03 5.79
CA PHE A 539 34.92 11.42 7.15
C PHE A 539 35.46 10.41 8.17
N GLY A 540 36.10 10.91 9.23
CA GLY A 540 36.62 10.11 10.34
C GLY A 540 35.69 10.10 11.55
N LEU A 541 36.18 9.52 12.65
CA LEU A 541 35.46 9.40 13.91
C LEU A 541 34.94 10.74 14.45
N GLU A 542 35.72 11.82 14.30
CA GLU A 542 35.33 13.14 14.81
C GLU A 542 34.12 13.70 14.05
N GLU A 543 34.11 13.61 12.72
CA GLU A 543 32.98 14.07 11.91
C GLU A 543 31.74 13.21 12.11
N MET A 544 31.89 11.89 12.24
CA MET A 544 30.79 10.98 12.58
C MET A 544 30.09 11.39 13.88
N CYS A 545 30.85 11.65 14.95
CA CYS A 545 30.29 12.05 16.23
C CYS A 545 29.76 13.49 16.22
N ARG A 546 30.47 14.43 15.55
CA ARG A 546 30.04 15.83 15.41
C ARG A 546 28.71 15.93 14.68
N ASP A 547 28.58 15.29 13.53
CA ASP A 547 27.39 15.43 12.69
C ASP A 547 26.20 14.68 13.30
N LEU A 548 26.44 13.52 13.93
CA LEU A 548 25.43 12.85 14.76
C LEU A 548 24.94 13.76 15.89
N TRP A 549 25.87 14.40 16.63
CA TRP A 549 25.50 15.31 17.71
C TRP A 549 24.78 16.55 17.19
N ASN A 550 25.19 17.10 16.05
CA ASN A 550 24.52 18.23 15.42
C ASN A 550 23.07 17.88 15.07
N TRP A 551 22.83 16.71 14.46
CA TRP A 551 21.49 16.22 14.23
C TRP A 551 20.72 15.99 15.55
N GLN A 552 21.32 15.31 16.52
CA GLN A 552 20.65 14.94 17.77
C GLN A 552 20.33 16.15 18.66
N SER A 553 21.18 17.18 18.65
CA SER A 553 20.98 18.44 19.39
C SER A 553 19.95 19.35 18.74
N GLN A 554 19.84 19.34 17.41
CA GLN A 554 18.78 20.04 16.66
C GLN A 554 17.44 19.29 16.68
N ASN A 555 17.47 17.98 16.92
CA ASN A 555 16.30 17.11 17.09
C ASN A 555 16.34 16.46 18.49
N PRO A 556 16.37 17.24 19.59
CA PRO A 556 16.55 16.74 20.96
C PRO A 556 15.33 15.96 21.46
N LYS A 557 14.22 16.08 20.73
CA LYS A 557 13.00 15.27 20.78
C LYS A 557 12.79 14.73 19.35
N GLU A 558 12.21 13.53 19.16
CA GLU A 558 11.94 12.91 17.83
C GLU A 558 11.50 13.97 16.79
N ILE A 559 11.90 13.80 15.53
CA ILE A 559 11.70 14.78 14.44
C ILE A 559 10.31 15.45 14.50
N PHE A 560 10.24 16.70 14.97
CA PHE A 560 9.02 17.51 14.93
C PHE A 560 8.94 18.39 13.69
N LEU A 561 7.72 18.58 13.20
CA LEU A 561 7.39 19.62 12.24
C LEU A 561 7.28 20.95 13.00
N GLN A 562 8.08 21.94 12.63
CA GLN A 562 7.77 23.34 12.89
C GLN A 562 6.97 23.87 11.71
N VAL A 563 5.69 24.17 11.93
CA VAL A 563 4.87 25.02 11.06
C VAL A 563 4.13 26.00 11.98
N ASN A 564 4.27 27.29 11.74
CA ASN A 564 3.57 28.38 12.42
C ASN A 564 3.79 28.54 13.94
N GLY A 565 5.04 28.51 14.41
CA GLY A 565 5.43 29.17 15.68
C GLY A 565 4.81 28.64 16.98
N ARG A 566 4.14 27.48 16.98
CA ARG A 566 3.62 26.82 18.21
C ARG A 566 4.29 25.46 18.41
N SER A 567 4.91 25.26 19.57
CA SER A 567 5.60 24.03 19.95
C SER A 567 4.63 22.99 20.55
N MET A 568 4.63 21.76 20.04
CA MET A 568 3.95 20.61 20.68
C MET A 568 4.96 19.52 21.10
N HIS A 569 4.68 18.81 22.20
CA HIS A 569 5.55 17.81 22.85
C HIS A 569 5.44 16.37 22.30
N ALA A 570 6.47 15.54 22.54
CA ALA A 570 6.88 14.40 21.68
C ALA A 570 6.32 13.06 22.13
N GLU A 571 5.42 13.09 23.11
CA GLU A 571 4.63 11.93 23.50
C GLU A 571 3.48 11.66 22.52
N CYS A 572 3.39 12.45 21.44
CA CYS A 572 2.23 12.53 20.55
C CYS A 572 2.34 11.80 19.20
N ARG A 573 3.39 11.00 18.90
CA ARG A 573 3.48 10.29 17.60
C ARG A 573 3.42 8.77 17.65
N ASN A 574 3.99 8.11 18.66
CA ASN A 574 3.74 6.67 18.87
C ASN A 574 2.31 6.37 19.37
N THR A 575 1.51 7.40 19.62
CA THR A 575 0.08 7.33 19.97
C THR A 575 -0.84 7.85 18.86
N ARG A 576 -0.34 8.14 17.65
CA ARG A 576 -1.19 8.63 16.54
C ARG A 576 -2.12 7.58 15.95
N SER A 577 -1.98 6.30 16.32
CA SER A 577 -2.94 5.26 15.92
C SER A 577 -3.95 4.87 17.02
N TYR A 578 -3.90 5.48 18.21
CA TYR A 578 -4.72 5.03 19.32
C TYR A 578 -5.27 6.22 20.13
N ALA A 579 -6.53 6.13 20.53
CA ALA A 579 -7.28 7.17 21.24
C ALA A 579 -6.68 7.63 22.61
N GLY A 580 -5.51 7.14 23.02
CA GLY A 580 -4.86 7.48 24.29
C GLY A 580 -5.22 6.58 25.47
N LYS A 581 -5.66 5.33 25.20
CA LYS A 581 -6.12 4.37 26.21
C LYS A 581 -5.04 4.08 27.28
N THR A 582 -3.84 3.65 26.88
CA THR A 582 -2.73 3.33 27.81
C THR A 582 -2.21 4.56 28.58
N THR A 583 -2.23 5.74 27.97
CA THR A 583 -1.89 7.01 28.64
C THR A 583 -2.90 7.35 29.74
N LEU A 584 -4.20 7.15 29.45
CA LEU A 584 -5.25 7.30 30.45
C LEU A 584 -5.15 6.24 31.55
N THR A 585 -4.93 4.97 31.20
CA THR A 585 -4.77 3.88 32.17
C THR A 585 -3.60 4.13 33.11
N ARG A 586 -2.45 4.61 32.62
CA ARG A 586 -1.31 5.01 33.46
C ARG A 586 -1.61 6.21 34.35
N ALA A 587 -2.29 7.23 33.82
CA ALA A 587 -2.71 8.39 34.61
C ALA A 587 -3.65 7.96 35.75
N ILE A 588 -4.61 7.06 35.48
CA ILE A 588 -5.50 6.49 36.49
C ILE A 588 -4.72 5.60 37.47
N ALA A 589 -3.80 4.75 36.99
CA ALA A 589 -2.99 3.87 37.84
C ALA A 589 -2.01 4.65 38.74
N SER A 590 -1.55 5.84 38.33
CA SER A 590 -0.72 6.71 39.17
C SER A 590 -1.45 7.23 40.42
N LEU A 591 -2.79 7.16 40.44
CA LEU A 591 -3.62 7.48 41.60
C LEU A 591 -3.74 6.31 42.60
N SER A 592 -3.29 5.09 42.25
CA SER A 592 -3.40 3.91 43.10
C SER A 592 -2.04 3.36 43.54
N SER A 593 -1.95 2.98 44.81
CA SER A 593 -0.70 2.61 45.52
C SER A 593 -0.12 1.23 45.17
N THR A 594 -0.58 0.58 44.09
CA THR A 594 -0.11 -0.74 43.68
C THR A 594 0.22 -0.80 42.20
N ASN A 595 1.45 -0.38 41.85
CA ASN A 595 2.05 -0.65 40.55
C ASN A 595 2.19 -2.17 40.32
N ALA A 596 1.33 -2.72 39.47
CA ALA A 596 1.37 -4.10 39.00
C ALA A 596 1.25 -4.18 37.47
N PHE A 597 1.89 -3.26 36.75
CA PHE A 597 2.12 -3.41 35.31
C PHE A 597 3.60 -3.70 35.07
N ASP A 598 4.12 -4.84 35.52
CA ASP A 598 5.45 -5.32 35.12
C ASP A 598 5.66 -6.79 35.49
N LYS A 599 5.44 -7.68 34.52
CA LYS A 599 6.13 -8.98 34.48
C LYS A 599 6.65 -9.34 33.09
N HIS A 600 6.19 -8.66 32.03
CA HIS A 600 6.71 -8.78 30.67
C HIS A 600 7.14 -7.45 30.01
N ALA A 601 7.01 -6.32 30.71
CA ALA A 601 7.74 -5.12 30.34
C ALA A 601 9.13 -5.21 30.98
N GLY A 602 10.10 -5.67 30.19
CA GLY A 602 11.48 -5.35 30.47
C GLY A 602 11.59 -3.83 30.58
N LYS A 603 12.33 -3.34 31.58
CA LYS A 603 12.58 -1.92 31.84
C LYS A 603 12.70 -1.14 30.53
N GLU A 604 11.89 -0.08 30.45
CA GLU A 604 11.82 0.96 29.42
C GLU A 604 11.09 0.62 28.10
N GLY A 605 9.85 1.10 27.98
CA GLY A 605 9.42 1.80 26.75
C GLY A 605 8.52 1.10 25.73
N ARG A 606 8.06 -0.15 25.92
CA ARG A 606 7.02 -0.72 25.02
C ARG A 606 5.63 -0.21 25.40
N HIS A 607 5.04 0.64 24.56
CA HIS A 607 3.74 1.29 24.76
C HIS A 607 2.55 0.58 24.08
N ASN A 608 2.71 -0.69 23.72
CA ASN A 608 1.60 -1.50 23.22
C ASN A 608 1.27 -2.56 24.28
N THR A 609 0.04 -2.54 24.77
CA THR A 609 -0.56 -3.64 25.52
C THR A 609 -0.63 -4.83 24.57
N ILE A 610 0.29 -5.79 24.70
CA ILE A 610 0.37 -7.02 23.88
C ILE A 610 -0.53 -8.11 24.49
N ASP A 611 -0.74 -8.03 25.81
CA ASP A 611 -1.62 -8.88 26.60
C ASP A 611 -2.41 -8.05 27.62
N LEU A 612 -3.49 -8.59 28.18
CA LEU A 612 -4.36 -7.91 29.14
C LEU A 612 -3.56 -7.44 30.37
N GLY A 613 -3.54 -6.13 30.58
CA GLY A 613 -2.90 -5.54 31.75
C GLY A 613 -3.90 -5.36 32.88
N PHE A 614 -3.57 -5.83 34.08
CA PHE A 614 -4.47 -5.73 35.25
C PHE A 614 -3.90 -4.78 36.30
N SER A 615 -4.71 -3.84 36.77
CA SER A 615 -4.40 -3.00 37.93
C SER A 615 -5.63 -2.77 38.79
N SER A 616 -5.45 -2.13 39.95
CA SER A 616 -6.55 -1.73 40.82
C SER A 616 -6.63 -0.21 40.93
N LEU A 617 -7.84 0.29 41.14
CA LEU A 617 -8.13 1.64 41.58
C LEU A 617 -9.08 1.55 42.77
N VAL A 618 -8.83 2.32 43.84
CA VAL A 618 -9.76 2.41 44.95
C VAL A 618 -10.51 3.74 44.86
N VAL A 619 -11.83 3.67 44.83
CA VAL A 619 -12.71 4.84 44.66
C VAL A 619 -13.88 4.70 45.64
N ASP A 620 -14.06 5.68 46.52
CA ASP A 620 -15.08 5.67 47.60
C ASP A 620 -15.10 4.36 48.42
N GLY A 621 -13.91 3.85 48.75
CA GLY A 621 -13.75 2.57 49.49
C GLY A 621 -14.03 1.31 48.67
N ARG A 622 -14.47 1.42 47.42
CA ARG A 622 -14.67 0.30 46.48
C ARG A 622 -13.40 0.06 45.67
N ARG A 623 -13.01 -1.20 45.49
CA ARG A 623 -11.84 -1.58 44.67
C ARG A 623 -12.30 -1.96 43.26
N LEU A 624 -11.85 -1.22 42.27
CA LEU A 624 -12.09 -1.44 40.85
C LEU A 624 -10.90 -2.16 40.24
N ALA A 625 -11.12 -3.25 39.52
CA ALA A 625 -10.09 -3.88 38.70
C ALA A 625 -10.08 -3.22 37.32
N LEU A 626 -8.97 -2.58 36.96
CA LEU A 626 -8.79 -1.99 35.63
C LEU A 626 -8.16 -3.04 34.71
N ILE A 627 -8.83 -3.27 33.58
CA ILE A 627 -8.39 -4.22 32.55
C ILE A 627 -8.03 -3.42 31.30
N ASP A 628 -6.73 -3.29 31.05
CA ASP A 628 -6.22 -2.60 29.86
C ASP A 628 -6.29 -3.53 28.66
N CYS A 629 -7.10 -3.15 27.68
CA CYS A 629 -7.31 -3.92 26.46
C CYS A 629 -6.33 -3.50 25.36
N PRO A 630 -5.73 -4.46 24.63
CA PRO A 630 -4.87 -4.15 23.49
C PRO A 630 -5.62 -3.36 22.41
N GLY A 631 -4.97 -2.35 21.82
CA GLY A 631 -5.55 -1.54 20.74
C GLY A 631 -5.36 -2.13 19.34
N HIS A 632 -4.39 -3.03 19.13
CA HIS A 632 -4.03 -3.50 17.78
C HIS A 632 -5.08 -4.46 17.20
N ALA A 633 -5.41 -4.31 15.91
CA ALA A 633 -6.47 -5.09 15.25
C ALA A 633 -6.25 -6.62 15.31
N SER A 634 -5.00 -7.09 15.34
CA SER A 634 -4.66 -8.52 15.48
C SER A 634 -4.92 -9.10 16.88
N LEU A 635 -5.16 -8.26 17.90
CA LEU A 635 -5.31 -8.66 19.30
C LEU A 635 -6.76 -8.69 19.78
N ILE A 636 -7.73 -8.64 18.87
CA ILE A 636 -9.16 -8.66 19.18
C ILE A 636 -9.60 -9.93 19.95
N ARG A 637 -8.89 -11.05 19.78
CA ARG A 637 -9.11 -12.28 20.55
C ARG A 637 -8.90 -12.06 22.06
N SER A 638 -7.91 -11.26 22.43
CA SER A 638 -7.67 -10.89 23.83
C SER A 638 -8.73 -9.95 24.37
N VAL A 639 -9.23 -9.02 23.55
CA VAL A 639 -10.33 -8.12 23.93
C VAL A 639 -11.62 -8.91 24.14
N LEU A 640 -11.92 -9.89 23.28
CA LEU A 640 -13.08 -10.78 23.43
C LEU A 640 -13.00 -11.61 24.72
N ALA A 641 -11.82 -12.15 25.04
CA ALA A 641 -11.61 -12.88 26.29
C ALA A 641 -11.83 -12.01 27.52
N ALA A 642 -11.35 -10.77 27.50
CA ALA A 642 -11.57 -9.82 28.59
C ALA A 642 -13.02 -9.34 28.66
N SER A 643 -13.72 -9.22 27.53
CA SER A 643 -15.05 -8.60 27.49
C SER A 643 -16.13 -9.34 28.29
N THR A 644 -15.95 -10.64 28.54
CA THR A 644 -16.85 -11.44 29.35
C THR A 644 -16.73 -11.17 30.86
N VAL A 645 -15.69 -10.46 31.30
CA VAL A 645 -15.48 -10.09 32.72
C VAL A 645 -15.72 -8.61 33.00
N PHE A 646 -16.18 -7.81 32.02
CA PHE A 646 -16.41 -6.38 32.21
C PHE A 646 -17.76 -6.09 32.87
N ASP A 647 -17.73 -5.30 33.94
CA ASP A 647 -18.94 -4.66 34.49
C ASP A 647 -19.22 -3.30 33.85
N MET A 648 -18.15 -2.60 33.44
CA MET A 648 -18.22 -1.25 32.88
C MET A 648 -17.14 -1.09 31.82
N ALA A 649 -17.42 -0.28 30.80
CA ALA A 649 -16.45 0.06 29.76
C ALA A 649 -16.08 1.54 29.77
N LEU A 650 -14.78 1.83 29.89
CA LEU A 650 -14.22 3.16 29.67
C LEU A 650 -13.69 3.26 28.24
N VAL A 651 -14.42 3.98 27.38
CA VAL A 651 -14.07 4.08 25.95
C VAL A 651 -13.46 5.43 25.67
N VAL A 652 -12.16 5.43 25.34
CA VAL A 652 -11.46 6.64 24.92
C VAL A 652 -11.64 6.86 23.42
N VAL A 653 -12.02 8.08 23.05
CA VAL A 653 -12.24 8.58 21.69
C VAL A 653 -11.35 9.82 21.49
N ASP A 654 -10.67 9.89 20.35
CA ASP A 654 -9.88 11.06 19.97
C ASP A 654 -10.80 12.17 19.46
N ALA A 655 -10.73 13.38 20.02
CA ALA A 655 -11.64 14.47 19.72
C ALA A 655 -11.55 14.96 18.26
N GLN A 656 -10.36 14.93 17.67
CA GLN A 656 -10.12 15.37 16.30
C GLN A 656 -10.60 14.33 15.29
N LYS A 657 -10.28 13.04 15.56
CA LYS A 657 -10.53 11.93 14.64
C LYS A 657 -11.92 11.31 14.77
N GLY A 658 -12.55 11.42 15.94
CA GLY A 658 -13.80 10.74 16.24
C GLY A 658 -13.64 9.23 16.40
N ILE A 659 -14.68 8.48 16.04
CA ILE A 659 -14.74 7.02 16.22
C ILE A 659 -14.09 6.32 15.03
N GLU A 660 -12.89 5.81 15.25
CA GLU A 660 -12.17 4.94 14.31
C GLU A 660 -12.69 3.49 14.37
N GLN A 661 -12.32 2.66 13.38
CA GLN A 661 -12.80 1.27 13.22
C GLN A 661 -12.63 0.41 14.49
N GLN A 662 -11.47 0.48 15.15
CA GLN A 662 -11.21 -0.26 16.40
C GLN A 662 -12.08 0.23 17.56
N THR A 663 -12.29 1.55 17.65
CA THR A 663 -13.14 2.13 18.69
C THR A 663 -14.60 1.76 18.48
N ALA A 664 -15.06 1.68 17.22
CA ALA A 664 -16.39 1.17 16.89
C ALA A 664 -16.56 -0.31 17.28
N GLU A 665 -15.56 -1.14 17.01
CA GLU A 665 -15.56 -2.55 17.43
C GLU A 665 -15.58 -2.72 18.96
N HIS A 666 -14.82 -1.91 19.70
CA HIS A 666 -14.85 -1.94 21.17
C HIS A 666 -16.19 -1.43 21.73
N LEU A 667 -16.78 -0.40 21.11
CA LEU A 667 -18.12 0.07 21.47
C LEU A 667 -19.17 -1.00 21.21
N LEU A 668 -19.05 -1.76 20.12
CA LEU A 668 -19.93 -2.88 19.85
C LEU A 668 -19.81 -3.95 20.94
N LEU A 669 -18.60 -4.32 21.35
CA LEU A 669 -18.40 -5.26 22.47
C LEU A 669 -18.98 -4.71 23.78
N ALA A 670 -18.76 -3.42 24.07
CA ALA A 670 -19.36 -2.78 25.24
C ALA A 670 -20.91 -2.80 25.19
N ALA A 671 -21.51 -2.59 24.01
CA ALA A 671 -22.95 -2.70 23.82
C ALA A 671 -23.48 -4.12 24.04
N LEU A 672 -22.68 -5.15 23.76
CA LEU A 672 -23.05 -6.55 23.99
C LEU A 672 -22.96 -6.96 25.46
N PHE A 673 -21.91 -6.54 26.18
CA PHE A 673 -21.62 -7.04 27.52
C PHE A 673 -22.01 -6.07 28.65
N CYS A 674 -21.90 -4.76 28.46
CA CYS A 674 -22.21 -3.75 29.49
C CYS A 674 -22.91 -2.48 28.94
N PRO A 675 -24.03 -2.62 28.18
CA PRO A 675 -24.64 -1.51 27.43
C PRO A 675 -25.09 -0.31 28.27
N LYS A 676 -25.40 -0.52 29.55
CA LYS A 676 -25.87 0.53 30.48
C LYS A 676 -24.74 1.23 31.22
N HIS A 677 -23.53 0.68 31.18
CA HIS A 677 -22.39 1.11 31.99
C HIS A 677 -21.20 1.40 31.08
N VAL A 678 -21.38 2.38 30.20
CA VAL A 678 -20.34 2.88 29.31
C VAL A 678 -20.03 4.32 29.68
N LEU A 679 -18.75 4.65 29.81
CA LEU A 679 -18.27 6.01 29.96
C LEU A 679 -17.38 6.36 28.78
N VAL A 680 -17.65 7.47 28.09
CA VAL A 680 -16.85 7.89 26.94
C VAL A 680 -15.95 9.06 27.35
N VAL A 681 -14.65 8.91 27.10
CA VAL A 681 -13.66 9.97 27.31
C VAL A 681 -13.28 10.52 25.95
N LEU A 682 -13.68 11.76 25.68
CA LEU A 682 -13.30 12.51 24.49
C LEU A 682 -11.96 13.19 24.78
N ASN A 683 -10.87 12.52 24.44
CA ASN A 683 -9.51 12.93 24.76
C ASN A 683 -8.91 13.82 23.67
N LYS A 684 -7.84 14.54 24.00
CA LYS A 684 -7.11 15.47 23.13
C LYS A 684 -7.96 16.68 22.69
N ILE A 685 -8.82 17.18 23.57
CA ILE A 685 -9.59 18.40 23.30
C ILE A 685 -8.69 19.63 23.08
N ASP A 686 -7.42 19.57 23.50
CA ASP A 686 -6.42 20.60 23.24
C ASP A 686 -5.99 20.72 21.77
N LEU A 687 -6.33 19.72 20.94
CA LEU A 687 -6.04 19.72 19.50
C LEU A 687 -7.19 20.29 18.65
N ILE A 688 -8.31 20.61 19.26
CA ILE A 688 -9.48 21.19 18.58
C ILE A 688 -9.84 22.52 19.23
N GLU A 689 -10.45 23.43 18.47
CA GLU A 689 -10.89 24.72 19.00
C GLU A 689 -12.07 24.53 19.96
N GLU A 690 -12.25 25.45 20.93
CA GLU A 690 -13.23 25.29 22.02
C GLU A 690 -14.68 25.19 21.49
N ASN A 691 -14.97 25.83 20.36
CA ASN A 691 -16.26 25.75 19.66
C ASN A 691 -16.49 24.42 18.92
N GLU A 692 -15.47 23.58 18.72
CA GLU A 692 -15.57 22.28 18.03
C GLU A 692 -15.85 21.11 18.98
N ILE A 693 -15.72 21.31 20.29
CA ILE A 693 -15.91 20.27 21.32
C ILE A 693 -17.37 19.77 21.32
N ASP A 694 -18.36 20.66 21.28
CA ASP A 694 -19.77 20.27 21.28
C ASP A 694 -20.21 19.57 19.99
N PRO A 695 -19.80 20.01 18.78
CA PRO A 695 -19.94 19.23 17.56
C PRO A 695 -19.32 17.83 17.66
N ALA A 696 -18.13 17.68 18.25
CA ALA A 696 -17.50 16.39 18.47
C ALA A 696 -18.33 15.48 19.40
N LYS A 697 -18.83 16.00 20.53
CA LYS A 697 -19.75 15.26 21.42
C LYS A 697 -21.01 14.81 20.70
N LYS A 698 -21.62 15.68 19.88
CA LYS A 698 -22.84 15.35 19.12
C LYS A 698 -22.61 14.22 18.10
N ARG A 699 -21.45 14.22 17.42
CA ARG A 699 -21.04 13.13 16.52
C ARG A 699 -20.90 11.80 17.25
N VAL A 700 -20.26 11.80 18.42
CA VAL A 700 -20.10 10.61 19.27
C VAL A 700 -21.46 10.09 19.73
N ARG A 701 -22.36 10.95 20.24
CA ARG A 701 -23.73 10.54 20.64
C ARG A 701 -24.50 9.86 19.52
N LYS A 702 -24.44 10.42 18.30
CA LYS A 702 -25.11 9.83 17.13
C LYS A 702 -24.59 8.42 16.84
N ALA A 703 -23.29 8.20 17.00
CA ALA A 703 -22.69 6.88 16.79
C ALA A 703 -23.01 5.89 17.92
N LEU A 704 -23.05 6.33 19.18
CA LEU A 704 -23.51 5.51 20.30
C LEU A 704 -24.94 5.00 20.07
N LYS A 705 -25.84 5.89 19.62
CA LYS A 705 -27.22 5.54 19.25
C LYS A 705 -27.27 4.44 18.19
N ALA A 706 -26.44 4.56 17.15
CA ALA A 706 -26.40 3.57 16.07
C ALA A 706 -25.94 2.20 16.55
N ILE A 707 -25.07 2.15 17.58
CA ILE A 707 -24.50 0.92 18.14
C ILE A 707 -25.40 0.30 19.23
N GLY A 708 -26.46 1.00 19.65
CA GLY A 708 -27.38 0.53 20.69
C GLY A 708 -26.99 0.91 22.12
N ILE A 709 -26.07 1.87 22.27
CA ILE A 709 -25.72 2.48 23.57
C ILE A 709 -26.56 3.75 23.76
N SER A 710 -27.00 4.04 24.99
CA SER A 710 -27.84 5.21 25.31
C SER A 710 -27.19 6.53 24.89
N GLU A 711 -27.98 7.46 24.33
CA GLU A 711 -27.51 8.82 24.04
C GLU A 711 -27.20 9.64 25.31
N GLU A 712 -27.75 9.21 26.45
CA GLU A 712 -27.52 9.81 27.77
C GLU A 712 -26.19 9.40 28.39
N THR A 713 -25.45 8.48 27.76
CA THR A 713 -24.11 8.07 28.20
C THR A 713 -23.21 9.30 28.42
N PRO A 714 -22.56 9.44 29.59
CA PRO A 714 -21.69 10.58 29.85
C PRO A 714 -20.49 10.61 28.90
N ILE A 715 -20.24 11.78 28.32
CA ILE A 715 -19.09 12.05 27.45
C ILE A 715 -18.25 13.14 28.11
N ILE A 716 -17.05 12.77 28.56
CA ILE A 716 -16.15 13.66 29.28
C ILE A 716 -15.11 14.22 28.31
N PRO A 717 -15.14 15.52 27.97
CA PRO A 717 -14.07 16.16 27.23
C PRO A 717 -12.87 16.37 28.16
N CYS A 718 -11.69 15.87 27.80
CA CYS A 718 -10.47 16.16 28.57
C CYS A 718 -9.19 16.16 27.71
N SER A 719 -8.11 16.68 28.29
CA SER A 719 -6.75 16.51 27.77
C SER A 719 -5.91 15.84 28.84
N VAL A 720 -5.74 14.52 28.71
CA VAL A 720 -5.00 13.70 29.68
C VAL A 720 -3.52 14.11 29.76
N LEU A 721 -2.94 14.60 28.66
CA LEU A 721 -1.53 14.98 28.60
C LEU A 721 -1.28 16.40 29.11
N GLN A 722 -2.11 17.38 28.75
CA GLN A 722 -1.86 18.78 29.14
C GLN A 722 -2.37 19.11 30.55
N ARG A 723 -3.49 18.51 30.97
CA ARG A 723 -4.14 18.78 32.25
C ARG A 723 -4.54 17.47 32.95
N PRO A 724 -3.56 16.62 33.32
CA PRO A 724 -3.84 15.28 33.88
C PRO A 724 -4.68 15.34 35.14
N GLU A 725 -4.40 16.24 36.08
CA GLU A 725 -5.15 16.34 37.36
C GLU A 725 -6.62 16.77 37.16
N ALA A 726 -6.87 17.73 36.27
CA ALA A 726 -8.23 18.17 35.93
C ALA A 726 -9.00 17.09 35.14
N ALA A 727 -8.31 16.37 34.24
CA ALA A 727 -8.89 15.25 33.51
C ALA A 727 -9.25 14.10 34.46
N LEU A 728 -8.35 13.74 35.37
CA LEU A 728 -8.53 12.66 36.33
C LEU A 728 -9.65 12.97 37.33
N SER A 729 -9.71 14.19 37.87
CA SER A 729 -10.80 14.59 38.76
C SER A 729 -12.17 14.53 38.05
N SER A 730 -12.27 15.02 36.82
CA SER A 730 -13.51 14.93 36.04
C SER A 730 -13.92 13.49 35.73
N ILE A 731 -12.95 12.62 35.41
CA ILE A 731 -13.18 11.19 35.15
C ILE A 731 -13.61 10.48 36.43
N THR A 732 -12.90 10.64 37.54
CA THR A 732 -13.22 10.02 38.83
C THR A 732 -14.59 10.47 39.34
N ASN A 733 -14.94 11.76 39.23
CA ASN A 733 -16.26 12.25 39.62
C ASN A 733 -17.39 11.62 38.80
N SER A 734 -17.16 11.45 37.50
CA SER A 734 -18.16 10.81 36.61
C SER A 734 -18.22 9.30 36.82
N LEU A 735 -17.08 8.65 37.07
CA LEU A 735 -17.02 7.25 37.46
C LEU A 735 -17.85 7.03 38.74
N ASN A 736 -17.68 7.87 39.77
CA ASN A 736 -18.48 7.80 41.00
C ASN A 736 -19.98 7.81 40.75
N SER A 737 -20.44 8.63 39.80
CA SER A 737 -21.87 8.69 39.45
C SER A 737 -22.37 7.46 38.68
N LEU A 738 -21.48 6.73 38.00
CA LEU A 738 -21.80 5.56 37.18
C LEU A 738 -21.52 4.22 37.88
N LEU A 739 -20.76 4.23 38.98
CA LEU A 739 -20.44 3.04 39.74
C LEU A 739 -21.72 2.38 40.26
N TYR A 740 -21.82 1.09 40.01
CA TYR A 740 -22.93 0.26 40.46
C TYR A 740 -22.37 -1.05 41.01
N GLU A 741 -23.18 -1.74 41.80
CA GLU A 741 -22.83 -3.06 42.29
C GLU A 741 -23.41 -4.12 41.34
N PRO A 742 -22.57 -4.86 40.60
CA PRO A 742 -23.05 -5.88 39.67
C PRO A 742 -23.67 -7.04 40.43
N THR A 743 -24.79 -7.56 39.92
CA THR A 743 -25.40 -8.77 40.48
C THR A 743 -24.50 -9.97 40.17
N ARG A 744 -23.94 -10.59 41.21
CA ARG A 744 -23.04 -11.75 41.09
C ARG A 744 -23.79 -13.03 41.41
N ASN A 745 -23.64 -14.05 40.56
CA ASN A 745 -24.22 -15.35 40.83
C ASN A 745 -23.27 -16.19 41.68
N ILE A 746 -23.48 -16.14 42.98
CA ILE A 746 -22.65 -16.78 44.00
C ILE A 746 -23.11 -18.23 44.28
N SER A 747 -24.38 -18.54 44.03
CA SER A 747 -24.98 -19.86 44.27
C SER A 747 -24.71 -20.87 43.15
N SER A 748 -24.33 -20.41 41.96
CA SER A 748 -23.89 -21.26 40.86
C SER A 748 -22.64 -22.09 41.22
N PRO A 749 -22.43 -23.23 40.54
CA PRO A 749 -21.15 -23.94 40.59
C PRO A 749 -19.98 -23.04 40.21
N PHE A 750 -18.85 -23.22 40.88
CA PHE A 750 -17.64 -22.44 40.65
C PHE A 750 -17.21 -22.47 39.18
N LEU A 751 -16.94 -21.31 38.61
CA LEU A 751 -16.38 -21.13 37.28
C LEU A 751 -15.43 -19.93 37.33
N MET A 752 -14.19 -20.12 36.89
CA MET A 752 -13.18 -19.07 36.86
C MET A 752 -12.42 -19.11 35.54
N ALA A 753 -12.18 -17.92 35.01
CA ALA A 753 -11.39 -17.73 33.82
C ALA A 753 -9.96 -17.39 34.19
N ILE A 754 -9.04 -18.28 33.79
CA ILE A 754 -7.60 -18.14 34.02
C ILE A 754 -6.98 -17.30 32.91
N ASP A 755 -6.12 -16.37 33.29
CA ASP A 755 -5.32 -15.58 32.37
C ASP A 755 -3.84 -15.99 32.36
N HIS A 756 -3.29 -16.37 33.51
CA HIS A 756 -1.93 -16.87 33.63
C HIS A 756 -1.83 -18.13 34.50
N CYS A 757 -0.94 -19.02 34.08
CA CYS A 757 -0.54 -20.22 34.81
C CYS A 757 0.98 -20.24 34.92
N PHE A 758 1.53 -20.40 36.13
CA PHE A 758 2.98 -20.56 36.29
C PHE A 758 3.33 -21.44 37.50
N PRO A 759 4.35 -22.31 37.37
CA PRO A 759 4.80 -23.17 38.47
C PRO A 759 5.60 -22.38 39.51
N ILE A 760 5.46 -22.74 40.78
CA ILE A 760 6.31 -22.33 41.90
C ILE A 760 7.05 -23.56 42.44
N LYS A 761 8.37 -23.59 42.25
CA LYS A 761 9.24 -24.69 42.67
C LYS A 761 9.00 -25.01 44.15
N GLY A 762 8.65 -26.27 44.43
CA GLY A 762 8.43 -26.79 45.78
C GLY A 762 7.06 -26.46 46.43
N LYS A 763 6.21 -25.63 45.81
CA LYS A 763 4.88 -25.29 46.36
C LYS A 763 3.71 -25.82 45.53
N GLY A 764 3.86 -25.87 44.20
CA GLY A 764 2.80 -26.27 43.27
C GLY A 764 2.69 -25.28 42.10
N THR A 765 1.53 -25.21 41.47
CA THR A 765 1.27 -24.32 40.33
C THR A 765 0.28 -23.24 40.71
N VAL A 766 0.50 -22.00 40.25
CA VAL A 766 -0.40 -20.87 40.51
C VAL A 766 -1.22 -20.57 39.26
N LEU A 767 -2.53 -20.48 39.45
CA LEU A 767 -3.51 -20.09 38.45
C LEU A 767 -4.08 -18.72 38.83
N THR A 768 -3.85 -17.69 38.02
CA THR A 768 -4.45 -16.36 38.23
C THR A 768 -5.63 -16.16 37.30
N GLY A 769 -6.65 -15.43 37.75
CA GLY A 769 -7.82 -15.20 36.93
C GLY A 769 -8.97 -14.52 37.67
N THR A 770 -10.12 -14.45 37.01
CA THR A 770 -11.35 -13.83 37.54
C THR A 770 -12.45 -14.85 37.68
N VAL A 771 -13.11 -14.91 38.83
CA VAL A 771 -14.24 -15.82 39.07
C VAL A 771 -15.47 -15.29 38.34
N LEU A 772 -16.04 -16.08 37.44
CA LEU A 772 -17.24 -15.74 36.68
C LEU A 772 -18.51 -16.06 37.48
N GLU A 773 -18.54 -17.22 38.12
CA GLU A 773 -19.68 -17.73 38.88
C GLU A 773 -19.21 -18.52 40.12
N GLY A 774 -20.06 -18.55 41.13
CA GLY A 774 -19.86 -19.36 42.34
C GLY A 774 -18.78 -18.84 43.28
N ILE A 775 -18.30 -19.74 44.14
CA ILE A 775 -17.24 -19.49 45.13
C ILE A 775 -16.25 -20.66 45.10
N VAL A 776 -14.97 -20.37 45.21
CA VAL A 776 -13.94 -21.37 45.55
C VAL A 776 -13.33 -21.07 46.92
N LYS A 777 -13.14 -22.11 47.72
CA LYS A 777 -12.49 -22.06 49.04
C LYS A 777 -11.20 -22.87 49.04
N ILE A 778 -10.31 -22.58 49.99
CA ILE A 778 -9.17 -23.48 50.25
C ILE A 778 -9.69 -24.91 50.51
N ASN A 779 -8.95 -25.91 50.02
CA ASN A 779 -9.28 -27.33 50.03
C ASN A 779 -10.45 -27.76 49.12
N THR A 780 -10.97 -26.88 48.26
CA THR A 780 -11.94 -27.27 47.23
C THR A 780 -11.23 -28.00 46.09
N GLU A 781 -11.86 -29.05 45.56
CA GLU A 781 -11.44 -29.70 44.33
C GLU A 781 -11.98 -28.92 43.12
N ILE A 782 -11.11 -28.66 42.15
CA ILE A 782 -11.44 -27.99 40.90
C ILE A 782 -11.02 -28.87 39.72
N GLU A 783 -11.70 -28.70 38.60
CA GLU A 783 -11.44 -29.38 37.34
C GLU A 783 -10.88 -28.41 36.31
N ILE A 784 -9.89 -28.89 35.55
CA ILE A 784 -9.33 -28.21 34.38
C ILE A 784 -9.74 -29.04 33.16
N PRO A 785 -10.90 -28.75 32.53
CA PRO A 785 -11.52 -29.67 31.58
C PRO A 785 -10.66 -29.96 30.35
N ILE A 786 -9.89 -28.98 29.88
CA ILE A 786 -9.00 -29.14 28.71
C ILE A 786 -7.88 -30.14 28.95
N LEU A 787 -7.39 -30.26 30.20
CA LEU A 787 -6.38 -31.25 30.59
C LEU A 787 -7.02 -32.54 31.11
N LYS A 788 -8.33 -32.54 31.40
CA LYS A 788 -9.04 -33.61 32.11
C LYS A 788 -8.38 -33.94 33.46
N GLU A 789 -7.76 -32.94 34.08
CA GLU A 789 -7.12 -33.06 35.38
C GLU A 789 -7.99 -32.44 36.47
N LYS A 790 -7.95 -33.05 37.66
CA LYS A 790 -8.56 -32.50 38.87
C LYS A 790 -7.46 -32.17 39.86
N CYS A 791 -7.54 -30.98 40.46
CA CYS A 791 -6.57 -30.55 41.44
C CYS A 791 -7.26 -29.90 42.64
N LYS A 792 -6.55 -29.89 43.77
CA LYS A 792 -7.05 -29.32 45.02
C LYS A 792 -6.42 -27.95 45.26
N VAL A 793 -7.24 -26.98 45.64
CA VAL A 793 -6.78 -25.63 46.00
C VAL A 793 -6.10 -25.66 47.36
N LYS A 794 -4.80 -25.34 47.40
CA LYS A 794 -3.97 -25.30 48.62
C LYS A 794 -3.92 -23.94 49.27
N GLY A 795 -4.08 -22.89 48.49
CA GLY A 795 -4.04 -21.51 48.98
C GLY A 795 -4.69 -20.57 47.98
N ILE A 796 -5.24 -19.48 48.48
CA ILE A 796 -5.85 -18.44 47.66
C ILE A 796 -5.24 -17.11 48.08
N GLN A 797 -4.83 -16.32 47.09
CA GLN A 797 -4.46 -14.92 47.30
C GLN A 797 -5.31 -14.02 46.44
N SER A 798 -5.75 -12.89 46.98
CA SER A 798 -6.38 -11.82 46.23
C SER A 798 -5.73 -10.51 46.66
N TRP A 799 -5.32 -9.69 45.69
CA TRP A 799 -4.72 -8.38 45.95
C TRP A 799 -3.54 -8.37 46.94
N LYS A 800 -2.65 -9.36 46.84
CA LYS A 800 -1.47 -9.57 47.72
C LYS A 800 -1.81 -9.97 49.16
N GLU A 801 -3.07 -10.22 49.48
CA GLU A 801 -3.52 -10.75 50.76
C GLU A 801 -3.91 -12.22 50.61
N SER A 802 -3.58 -13.04 51.62
CA SER A 802 -4.05 -14.41 51.69
C SER A 802 -5.49 -14.42 52.17
N VAL A 803 -6.36 -15.11 51.43
CA VAL A 803 -7.81 -15.17 51.71
C VAL A 803 -8.28 -16.63 51.74
N ASP A 804 -9.35 -16.92 52.48
CA ASP A 804 -9.88 -18.28 52.59
C ASP A 804 -10.78 -18.67 51.40
N LYS A 805 -11.30 -17.67 50.68
CA LYS A 805 -12.22 -17.84 49.56
C LYS A 805 -12.10 -16.69 48.57
N VAL A 806 -12.51 -16.97 47.33
CA VAL A 806 -12.76 -15.95 46.31
C VAL A 806 -14.08 -16.28 45.59
N SER A 807 -14.87 -15.25 45.29
CA SER A 807 -16.25 -15.34 44.82
C SER A 807 -16.46 -14.64 43.48
N ALA A 808 -17.60 -14.90 42.82
CA ALA A 808 -17.94 -14.33 41.52
C ALA A 808 -17.71 -12.81 41.45
N GLY A 809 -16.97 -12.36 40.43
CA GLY A 809 -16.53 -10.97 40.24
C GLY A 809 -15.16 -10.66 40.82
N GLU A 810 -14.63 -11.48 41.72
CA GLU A 810 -13.34 -11.25 42.33
C GLU A 810 -12.21 -11.87 41.51
N ARG A 811 -11.07 -11.18 41.50
CA ARG A 811 -9.81 -11.66 40.91
C ARG A 811 -9.00 -12.39 41.98
N GLY A 812 -8.55 -13.61 41.69
CA GLY A 812 -7.83 -14.46 42.62
C GLY A 812 -6.66 -15.19 41.98
N ALA A 813 -5.71 -15.58 42.82
CA ALA A 813 -4.61 -16.48 42.50
C ALA A 813 -4.78 -17.76 43.32
N LEU A 814 -4.99 -18.89 42.64
CA LEU A 814 -5.17 -20.20 43.25
C LEU A 814 -3.86 -20.98 43.17
N LEU A 815 -3.33 -21.40 44.32
CA LEU A 815 -2.23 -22.35 44.39
C LEU A 815 -2.80 -23.77 44.38
N VAL A 816 -2.39 -24.60 43.42
CA VAL A 816 -2.85 -25.98 43.25
C VAL A 816 -1.70 -26.98 43.24
N SER A 817 -1.97 -28.23 43.65
CA SER A 817 -1.03 -29.34 43.51
C SER A 817 -1.22 -30.15 42.24
N ASN A 818 -0.13 -30.76 41.78
CA ASN A 818 -0.13 -31.84 40.79
C ASN A 818 -0.68 -31.42 39.42
N LEU A 819 -0.34 -30.22 38.95
CA LEU A 819 -0.59 -29.80 37.57
C LEU A 819 0.70 -29.98 36.77
N SER A 820 0.67 -30.80 35.72
CA SER A 820 1.80 -30.97 34.81
C SER A 820 2.12 -29.63 34.13
N SER A 821 3.40 -29.25 34.06
CA SER A 821 3.85 -27.86 33.83
C SER A 821 3.78 -27.37 32.38
N ASP A 822 2.90 -27.93 31.56
CA ASP A 822 2.71 -27.46 30.18
C ASP A 822 1.83 -26.20 30.19
N SER A 823 2.27 -25.16 29.50
CA SER A 823 1.73 -23.80 29.53
C SER A 823 0.23 -23.73 29.22
N LEU A 824 -0.60 -23.67 30.26
CA LEU A 824 -2.02 -23.29 30.18
C LEU A 824 -2.13 -21.77 29.99
N ASP A 825 -2.01 -21.32 28.73
CA ASP A 825 -2.29 -19.94 28.36
C ASP A 825 -3.79 -19.78 28.09
N ARG A 826 -4.51 -19.22 29.07
CA ARG A 826 -5.95 -18.94 29.09
C ARG A 826 -6.86 -20.17 29.01
N ALA A 827 -7.53 -20.46 30.12
CA ALA A 827 -8.44 -21.59 30.22
C ALA A 827 -9.60 -21.30 31.17
N LEU A 828 -10.69 -22.05 31.02
CA LEU A 828 -11.74 -22.10 32.03
C LEU A 828 -11.42 -23.23 33.02
N ILE A 829 -11.56 -22.92 34.30
CA ILE A 829 -11.56 -23.91 35.39
C ILE A 829 -12.91 -23.86 36.09
N SER A 830 -13.37 -24.99 36.60
CA SER A 830 -14.69 -25.04 37.22
C SER A 830 -14.74 -26.01 38.39
N ALA A 831 -15.85 -26.01 39.12
CA ALA A 831 -16.23 -27.15 39.94
C ALA A 831 -16.34 -28.40 39.02
N PRO A 832 -16.03 -29.60 39.53
CA PRO A 832 -16.09 -30.82 38.74
C PRO A 832 -17.45 -31.03 38.05
N ASN A 833 -17.42 -31.48 36.79
CA ASN A 833 -18.59 -31.77 35.94
C ASN A 833 -19.49 -30.56 35.64
N THR A 834 -18.99 -29.33 35.78
CA THR A 834 -19.78 -28.11 35.50
C THR A 834 -19.82 -27.75 34.01
N LEU A 835 -18.71 -27.97 33.29
CA LEU A 835 -18.60 -27.63 31.87
C LEU A 835 -18.77 -28.86 30.99
N SER A 836 -19.54 -28.71 29.92
CA SER A 836 -19.77 -29.76 28.93
C SER A 836 -18.86 -29.57 27.72
N SER A 837 -18.41 -30.67 27.12
CA SER A 837 -17.70 -30.64 25.84
C SER A 837 -18.72 -30.44 24.70
N ILE A 838 -18.59 -29.33 23.99
CA ILE A 838 -19.52 -28.90 22.93
C ILE A 838 -18.73 -28.77 21.63
N GLN A 839 -19.18 -29.45 20.58
CA GLN A 839 -18.60 -29.33 19.23
C GLN A 839 -19.64 -28.96 18.19
N ASN A 840 -20.80 -29.63 18.22
CA ASN A 840 -21.90 -29.37 17.32
C ASN A 840 -23.06 -28.81 18.13
N LEU A 841 -23.60 -27.66 17.74
CA LEU A 841 -24.68 -27.02 18.49
C LEU A 841 -25.57 -26.13 17.60
N ILE A 842 -26.80 -25.88 18.04
CA ILE A 842 -27.65 -24.81 17.53
C ILE A 842 -27.51 -23.60 18.44
N ALA A 843 -27.35 -22.43 17.83
CA ALA A 843 -27.25 -21.15 18.50
C ALA A 843 -28.17 -20.11 17.86
N THR A 844 -28.56 -19.09 18.63
CA THR A 844 -29.25 -17.92 18.07
C THR A 844 -28.30 -17.09 17.22
N THR A 845 -28.85 -16.25 16.34
CA THR A 845 -28.07 -15.24 15.61
C THR A 845 -28.70 -13.86 15.75
N SER A 846 -27.86 -12.86 15.92
CA SER A 846 -28.19 -11.45 15.89
C SER A 846 -27.18 -10.76 14.99
N SER A 847 -27.65 -10.27 13.85
CA SER A 847 -26.79 -9.67 12.83
C SER A 847 -26.28 -8.31 13.32
N ILE A 848 -25.01 -8.04 13.06
CA ILE A 848 -24.38 -6.78 13.42
C ILE A 848 -24.52 -5.83 12.24
N THR A 849 -25.27 -4.75 12.43
CA THR A 849 -25.67 -3.79 11.38
C THR A 849 -24.49 -3.10 10.68
N PHE A 850 -23.33 -3.03 11.34
CA PHE A 850 -22.12 -2.41 10.79
C PHE A 850 -21.30 -3.33 9.88
N PHE A 851 -21.65 -4.62 9.84
CA PHE A 851 -21.05 -5.57 8.91
C PHE A 851 -21.73 -5.43 7.55
N LYS A 852 -20.94 -5.09 6.53
CA LYS A 852 -21.48 -4.74 5.20
C LYS A 852 -21.63 -5.93 4.25
N ASP A 853 -20.94 -7.03 4.51
CA ASP A 853 -20.98 -8.21 3.63
C ASP A 853 -22.11 -9.16 4.05
N THR A 854 -22.56 -10.00 3.12
CA THR A 854 -23.51 -11.08 3.43
C THR A 854 -22.77 -12.40 3.70
N ILE A 855 -23.13 -13.11 4.77
CA ILE A 855 -22.55 -14.42 5.10
C ILE A 855 -23.39 -15.54 4.49
N GLN A 856 -22.78 -16.29 3.59
CA GLN A 856 -23.36 -17.50 2.99
C GLN A 856 -23.34 -18.69 3.97
N SER A 857 -24.37 -19.52 3.89
CA SER A 857 -24.56 -20.71 4.71
C SER A 857 -23.57 -21.82 4.34
N GLY A 858 -22.81 -22.28 5.33
CA GLY A 858 -21.68 -23.20 5.20
C GLY A 858 -20.32 -22.50 5.19
N ARG A 859 -20.27 -21.17 5.31
CA ARG A 859 -19.00 -20.44 5.46
C ARG A 859 -18.35 -20.78 6.81
N LYS A 860 -17.03 -20.87 6.80
CA LYS A 860 -16.22 -21.02 8.01
C LYS A 860 -15.89 -19.64 8.57
N LEU A 861 -16.17 -19.42 9.85
CA LEU A 861 -15.90 -18.18 10.57
C LEU A 861 -15.17 -18.47 11.88
N HIS A 862 -14.50 -17.46 12.44
CA HIS A 862 -13.96 -17.54 13.78
C HIS A 862 -15.11 -17.37 14.79
N ILE A 863 -15.30 -18.36 15.66
CA ILE A 863 -16.30 -18.37 16.72
C ILE A 863 -15.57 -18.18 18.04
N SER A 864 -15.91 -17.10 18.75
CA SER A 864 -15.30 -16.73 20.02
C SER A 864 -16.33 -16.84 21.14
N THR A 865 -16.01 -17.58 22.20
CA THR A 865 -16.82 -17.71 23.43
C THR A 865 -16.22 -16.92 24.60
N GLY A 866 -15.47 -15.87 24.29
CA GLY A 866 -14.61 -15.15 25.22
C GLY A 866 -13.22 -15.75 25.25
N PHE A 867 -12.98 -16.77 26.07
CA PHE A 867 -11.64 -17.28 26.37
C PHE A 867 -11.06 -18.21 25.30
N GLU A 868 -11.92 -18.80 24.46
CA GLU A 868 -11.51 -19.61 23.32
C GLU A 868 -12.01 -18.97 22.02
N THR A 869 -11.20 -19.09 20.98
CA THR A 869 -11.56 -18.68 19.62
C THR A 869 -11.07 -19.73 18.65
N LEU A 870 -11.98 -20.28 17.84
CA LEU A 870 -11.70 -21.34 16.89
C LEU A 870 -12.53 -21.19 15.62
N MET A 871 -12.18 -21.94 14.59
CA MET A 871 -12.98 -21.98 13.36
C MET A 871 -14.24 -22.82 13.58
N GLY A 872 -15.39 -22.30 13.16
CA GLY A 872 -16.67 -23.00 13.11
C GLY A 872 -17.31 -22.87 11.73
N THR A 873 -17.92 -23.95 11.25
CA THR A 873 -18.76 -23.90 10.04
C THR A 873 -20.15 -23.44 10.44
N CYS A 874 -20.65 -22.37 9.81
CA CYS A 874 -21.92 -21.75 10.14
C CYS A 874 -22.98 -22.11 9.10
N GLN A 875 -23.93 -22.98 9.46
CA GLN A 875 -25.10 -23.26 8.60
C GLN A 875 -26.33 -22.54 9.16
N PHE A 876 -26.88 -21.58 8.41
CA PHE A 876 -28.06 -20.84 8.85
C PHE A 876 -29.34 -21.64 8.62
N LEU A 877 -30.19 -21.66 9.63
CA LEU A 877 -31.38 -22.48 9.71
C LEU A 877 -32.60 -21.64 10.10
N ARG A 878 -33.76 -22.00 9.56
CA ARG A 878 -35.07 -21.56 10.04
C ARG A 878 -35.82 -22.77 10.60
N LYS A 879 -36.31 -22.66 11.83
CA LYS A 879 -37.05 -23.74 12.49
C LYS A 879 -38.49 -23.77 11.98
N PHE A 880 -38.97 -24.97 11.62
CA PHE A 880 -40.35 -25.26 11.25
C PHE A 880 -40.80 -26.50 12.04
N GLU A 881 -41.55 -26.30 13.13
CA GLU A 881 -41.96 -27.37 14.04
C GLU A 881 -40.78 -28.23 14.52
N SER A 882 -40.64 -29.45 13.96
CA SER A 882 -39.58 -30.44 14.26
C SER A 882 -38.48 -30.53 13.18
N GLU A 883 -38.55 -29.70 12.15
CA GLU A 883 -37.62 -29.67 11.01
C GLU A 883 -36.91 -28.32 10.90
N TYR A 884 -35.79 -28.30 10.18
CA TYR A 884 -34.99 -27.11 9.96
C TYR A 884 -34.80 -26.87 8.46
N GLU A 885 -35.22 -25.71 7.98
CA GLU A 885 -34.90 -25.28 6.61
C GLU A 885 -33.51 -24.64 6.59
N ARG A 886 -32.62 -25.15 5.74
CA ARG A 886 -31.33 -24.51 5.48
C ARG A 886 -31.52 -23.27 4.61
N LEU A 887 -31.14 -22.12 5.16
CA LEU A 887 -31.10 -20.85 4.44
C LEU A 887 -29.82 -20.78 3.59
N THR A 888 -29.83 -20.00 2.52
CA THR A 888 -28.67 -19.73 1.66
C THR A 888 -27.69 -18.78 2.31
N GLU A 889 -28.19 -17.83 3.08
CA GLU A 889 -27.43 -16.79 3.77
C GLU A 889 -28.08 -16.40 5.09
N ILE A 890 -27.37 -15.62 5.91
CA ILE A 890 -27.91 -15.10 7.17
C ILE A 890 -29.13 -14.21 6.93
N GLN A 891 -30.17 -14.39 7.75
CA GLN A 891 -31.39 -13.58 7.73
C GLN A 891 -31.77 -13.18 9.17
N PRO A 892 -32.58 -12.11 9.35
CA PRO A 892 -33.12 -11.78 10.67
C PRO A 892 -33.85 -12.97 11.30
N ASP A 893 -33.69 -13.14 12.62
CA ASP A 893 -34.33 -14.19 13.43
C ASP A 893 -34.03 -15.64 12.99
N CYS A 894 -32.89 -15.87 12.33
CA CYS A 894 -32.46 -17.23 12.01
C CYS A 894 -31.64 -17.88 13.14
N LEU A 895 -31.62 -19.21 13.15
CA LEU A 895 -30.72 -20.00 13.97
C LEU A 895 -29.47 -20.33 13.16
N VAL A 896 -28.38 -20.68 13.85
CA VAL A 896 -27.18 -21.21 13.21
C VAL A 896 -26.85 -22.56 13.81
N PHE A 897 -26.63 -23.55 12.95
CA PHE A 897 -25.96 -24.78 13.32
C PHE A 897 -24.46 -24.56 13.17
N LEU A 898 -23.77 -24.56 14.32
CA LEU A 898 -22.33 -24.37 14.42
C LEU A 898 -21.67 -25.73 14.56
N GLN A 899 -20.78 -26.03 13.61
CA GLN A 899 -19.89 -27.18 13.68
C GLN A 899 -18.47 -26.68 13.95
N LEU A 900 -18.06 -26.77 15.20
CA LEU A 900 -16.76 -26.31 15.67
C LEU A 900 -15.65 -27.26 15.23
N ALA A 901 -14.51 -26.69 14.82
CA ALA A 901 -13.36 -27.48 14.34
C ALA A 901 -12.76 -28.39 15.43
N LYS A 902 -12.90 -28.01 16.70
CA LYS A 902 -12.52 -28.79 17.88
C LYS A 902 -13.61 -28.61 18.96
N PRO A 903 -13.81 -29.60 19.84
CA PRO A 903 -14.69 -29.44 20.99
C PRO A 903 -14.16 -28.34 21.92
N ILE A 904 -15.09 -27.56 22.49
CA ILE A 904 -14.82 -26.56 23.52
C ILE A 904 -15.56 -26.91 24.81
N TYR A 905 -15.03 -26.48 25.95
CA TYR A 905 -15.69 -26.68 27.23
C TYR A 905 -16.48 -25.42 27.61
N SER A 906 -17.81 -25.51 27.55
CA SER A 906 -18.69 -24.37 27.76
C SER A 906 -20.06 -24.79 28.30
N LYS A 907 -20.89 -23.80 28.66
CA LYS A 907 -22.27 -23.98 29.09
C LYS A 907 -23.24 -23.67 27.95
N ILE A 908 -24.42 -24.27 28.00
CA ILE A 908 -25.58 -23.77 27.25
C ILE A 908 -25.89 -22.35 27.74
N ASP A 909 -26.42 -21.50 26.87
CA ASP A 909 -26.66 -20.06 27.05
C ASP A 909 -25.40 -19.16 27.04
N SER A 910 -24.21 -19.73 26.84
CA SER A 910 -22.99 -18.94 26.67
C SER A 910 -23.09 -18.06 25.43
N ILE A 911 -22.70 -16.79 25.58
CA ILE A 911 -22.63 -15.83 24.48
C ILE A 911 -21.44 -16.18 23.58
N TYR A 912 -21.65 -16.09 22.26
CA TYR A 912 -20.58 -16.19 21.28
C TYR A 912 -20.63 -15.03 20.29
N VAL A 913 -19.47 -14.71 19.72
CA VAL A 913 -19.32 -13.73 18.65
C VAL A 913 -18.68 -14.40 17.45
N ALA A 914 -19.29 -14.26 16.27
CA ALA A 914 -18.70 -14.69 15.01
C ALA A 914 -17.85 -13.55 14.44
N SER A 915 -16.70 -13.87 13.84
CA SER A 915 -15.77 -12.89 13.28
C SER A 915 -15.04 -13.38 12.02
N THR A 916 -14.70 -12.44 11.14
CA THR A 916 -13.85 -12.65 9.96
C THR A 916 -12.45 -12.08 10.22
N LEU A 917 -11.68 -12.74 11.10
CA LEU A 917 -10.36 -12.24 11.53
C LEU A 917 -9.30 -12.25 10.41
N ASP A 918 -9.51 -13.03 9.34
CA ASP A 918 -8.60 -13.09 8.19
C ASP A 918 -8.76 -11.92 7.21
N HIS A 919 -9.79 -11.08 7.41
CA HIS A 919 -10.10 -9.96 6.53
C HIS A 919 -9.25 -8.73 6.90
N GLN A 920 -8.40 -8.27 5.98
CA GLN A 920 -7.56 -7.07 6.15
C GLN A 920 -8.19 -5.77 5.57
N GLY A 921 -9.45 -5.82 5.13
CA GLY A 921 -10.15 -4.67 4.56
C GLY A 921 -10.68 -3.66 5.60
N LYS A 922 -11.12 -2.50 5.11
CA LYS A 922 -11.77 -1.45 5.93
C LYS A 922 -13.24 -1.83 6.18
N GLY A 923 -13.62 -2.14 7.42
CA GLY A 923 -15.00 -2.48 7.80
C GLY A 923 -15.13 -3.23 9.13
N CYS A 924 -16.33 -3.33 9.68
CA CYS A 924 -16.56 -4.16 10.87
C CYS A 924 -16.24 -5.63 10.56
N ARG A 925 -15.54 -6.32 11.47
CA ARG A 925 -15.14 -7.73 11.29
C ARG A 925 -16.11 -8.72 11.92
N PHE A 926 -17.15 -8.23 12.58
CA PHE A 926 -18.11 -9.05 13.32
C PHE A 926 -19.43 -9.15 12.53
N PRO A 927 -19.73 -10.25 11.85
CA PRO A 927 -20.99 -10.41 11.12
C PRO A 927 -22.21 -10.59 12.03
N PHE A 928 -22.10 -11.40 13.08
CA PHE A 928 -23.20 -11.66 14.01
C PHE A 928 -22.70 -12.18 15.36
N HIS A 929 -23.55 -12.13 16.37
CA HIS A 929 -23.35 -12.75 17.68
C HIS A 929 -24.60 -13.55 18.07
N GLY A 930 -24.55 -14.28 19.18
CA GLY A 930 -25.71 -14.99 19.69
C GLY A 930 -25.41 -15.77 20.96
N GLN A 931 -26.30 -16.69 21.31
CA GLN A 931 -26.19 -17.55 22.48
C GLN A 931 -26.37 -19.01 22.08
N PHE A 932 -25.61 -19.90 22.74
CA PHE A 932 -25.74 -21.34 22.57
C PHE A 932 -27.09 -21.82 23.11
N GLN A 933 -27.86 -22.58 22.33
CA GLN A 933 -29.17 -23.07 22.76
C GLN A 933 -29.20 -24.57 23.01
N GLN A 934 -28.66 -25.36 22.07
CA GLN A 934 -28.82 -26.81 22.12
C GLN A 934 -27.58 -27.51 21.58
N VAL A 935 -27.00 -28.40 22.37
CA VAL A 935 -25.91 -29.29 21.92
C VAL A 935 -26.50 -30.43 21.08
N ILE A 936 -25.82 -30.75 19.98
CA ILE A 936 -26.23 -31.78 19.03
C ILE A 936 -25.23 -32.91 19.09
N THR A 937 -25.66 -34.06 19.61
CA THR A 937 -24.82 -35.27 19.74
C THR A 937 -24.83 -36.12 18.47
N ASP A 938 -25.97 -36.20 17.79
CA ASP A 938 -26.12 -36.89 16.51
C ASP A 938 -26.75 -35.97 15.47
N GLU A 939 -26.01 -35.65 14.41
CA GLU A 939 -26.50 -34.82 13.30
C GLU A 939 -27.71 -35.43 12.60
N LYS A 940 -27.91 -36.75 12.66
CA LYS A 940 -29.08 -37.41 12.04
C LYS A 940 -30.39 -37.06 12.75
N THR A 941 -30.32 -36.61 14.01
CA THR A 941 -31.49 -36.12 14.74
C THR A 941 -31.95 -34.75 14.20
N LEU A 942 -31.04 -34.00 13.57
CA LEU A 942 -31.37 -32.75 12.90
C LEU A 942 -31.93 -33.02 11.51
N ARG A 943 -33.25 -32.92 11.37
CA ARG A 943 -33.95 -32.97 10.08
C ARG A 943 -33.79 -31.66 9.31
N ILE A 944 -32.57 -31.42 8.81
CA ILE A 944 -32.27 -30.26 7.97
C ILE A 944 -32.63 -30.55 6.52
N PHE A 945 -33.46 -29.72 5.91
CA PHE A 945 -33.83 -29.81 4.51
C PHE A 945 -33.51 -28.54 3.73
N THR A 946 -33.36 -28.68 2.41
CA THR A 946 -33.32 -27.58 1.45
C THR A 946 -34.56 -27.65 0.57
N ARG A 947 -35.19 -26.50 0.31
CA ARG A 947 -36.26 -26.42 -0.70
C ARG A 947 -35.63 -26.54 -2.09
N LYS A 948 -36.21 -27.39 -2.92
CA LYS A 948 -35.91 -27.52 -4.34
C LYS A 948 -37.20 -27.44 -5.13
N GLN A 949 -37.11 -26.85 -6.30
CA GLN A 949 -38.20 -26.78 -7.24
C GLN A 949 -37.73 -27.38 -8.56
N ARG A 950 -38.58 -28.20 -9.17
CA ARG A 950 -38.43 -28.65 -10.55
C ARG A 950 -39.62 -28.12 -11.34
N GLN A 951 -39.35 -27.63 -12.54
CA GLN A 951 -40.35 -27.15 -13.47
C GLN A 951 -40.28 -27.98 -14.73
N GLY A 952 -41.44 -28.31 -15.27
CA GLY A 952 -41.60 -28.94 -16.58
C GLY A 952 -42.78 -28.30 -17.29
N ILE A 953 -43.03 -28.74 -18.52
CA ILE A 953 -44.10 -28.20 -19.36
C ILE A 953 -45.00 -29.36 -19.78
N VAL A 954 -46.31 -29.13 -19.74
CA VAL A 954 -47.27 -30.08 -20.34
C VAL A 954 -47.00 -30.15 -21.83
N GLU A 955 -46.59 -31.32 -22.32
CA GLU A 955 -46.36 -31.59 -23.74
C GLU A 955 -47.64 -32.02 -24.43
N ARG A 956 -48.45 -32.82 -23.73
CA ARG A 956 -49.67 -33.42 -24.26
C ARG A 956 -50.66 -33.70 -23.14
N ILE A 957 -51.93 -33.41 -23.39
CA ILE A 957 -53.05 -33.87 -22.57
C ILE A 957 -53.52 -35.22 -23.13
N GLU A 958 -53.55 -36.29 -22.31
CA GLU A 958 -54.06 -37.60 -22.72
C GLU A 958 -55.57 -37.72 -22.51
N ASN A 959 -56.06 -37.20 -21.39
CA ASN A 959 -57.48 -37.07 -21.06
C ASN A 959 -57.66 -35.97 -19.98
N ASP A 960 -58.91 -35.76 -19.55
CA ASP A 960 -59.27 -34.78 -18.51
C ASP A 960 -58.53 -34.96 -17.18
N ARG A 961 -57.94 -36.13 -16.92
CA ARG A 961 -57.23 -36.47 -15.68
C ARG A 961 -55.79 -36.92 -15.87
N SER A 962 -55.23 -36.87 -17.08
CA SER A 962 -53.87 -37.34 -17.39
C SER A 962 -53.16 -36.41 -18.35
N VAL A 963 -51.97 -35.97 -17.96
CA VAL A 963 -51.09 -35.13 -18.77
C VAL A 963 -49.68 -35.70 -18.85
N ILE A 964 -49.04 -35.57 -20.00
CA ILE A 964 -47.63 -35.91 -20.21
C ILE A 964 -46.81 -34.63 -20.07
N CYS A 965 -45.86 -34.65 -19.14
CA CYS A 965 -44.96 -33.55 -18.88
C CYS A 965 -43.55 -33.87 -19.40
N LYS A 966 -42.97 -32.91 -20.11
CA LYS A 966 -41.58 -32.90 -20.55
C LYS A 966 -40.75 -31.95 -19.72
N ASP A 967 -39.43 -32.12 -19.75
CA ASP A 967 -38.42 -31.24 -19.12
C ASP A 967 -38.45 -31.15 -17.58
N LEU A 968 -39.38 -31.84 -16.90
CA LEU A 968 -39.40 -31.95 -15.43
C LEU A 968 -38.19 -32.76 -14.88
N PHE A 969 -37.70 -33.72 -15.66
CA PHE A 969 -36.58 -34.59 -15.33
C PHE A 969 -35.58 -34.69 -16.50
N LYS A 970 -34.28 -34.77 -16.20
CA LYS A 970 -33.25 -35.09 -17.20
C LYS A 970 -33.35 -36.56 -17.61
N LYS A 971 -32.89 -36.92 -18.82
CA LYS A 971 -32.94 -38.30 -19.35
C LYS A 971 -32.30 -39.33 -18.42
N GLU A 972 -31.28 -38.96 -17.65
CA GLU A 972 -30.59 -39.87 -16.73
C GLU A 972 -31.25 -39.93 -15.32
N SER A 973 -32.36 -39.23 -15.10
CA SER A 973 -33.02 -39.19 -13.78
C SER A 973 -33.83 -40.45 -13.54
N LYS A 974 -33.66 -41.09 -12.38
CA LYS A 974 -34.52 -42.18 -11.92
C LYS A 974 -35.89 -41.64 -11.49
N ILE A 975 -36.87 -41.67 -12.39
CA ILE A 975 -38.22 -41.16 -12.16
C ILE A 975 -38.96 -41.97 -11.08
N GLU A 976 -38.62 -43.25 -10.92
CA GLU A 976 -39.10 -44.17 -9.87
C GLU A 976 -39.07 -43.56 -8.46
N ILE A 977 -38.08 -42.70 -8.17
CA ILE A 977 -37.92 -42.04 -6.86
C ILE A 977 -39.01 -40.99 -6.60
N TYR A 978 -39.59 -40.43 -7.67
CA TYR A 978 -40.58 -39.34 -7.64
C TYR A 978 -41.99 -39.82 -7.90
N GLU A 979 -42.18 -41.13 -8.14
CA GLU A 979 -43.51 -41.69 -8.27
C GLU A 979 -44.33 -41.36 -7.03
N ARG A 980 -45.62 -41.13 -7.25
CA ARG A 980 -46.59 -40.79 -6.22
C ARG A 980 -46.40 -39.43 -5.55
N MET A 981 -45.41 -38.63 -5.94
CA MET A 981 -45.23 -37.27 -5.44
C MET A 981 -46.28 -36.30 -6.03
N GLU A 982 -46.76 -35.39 -5.19
CA GLU A 982 -47.72 -34.35 -5.57
C GLU A 982 -47.02 -33.19 -6.28
N ILE A 983 -47.71 -32.60 -7.26
CA ILE A 983 -47.26 -31.47 -8.08
C ILE A 983 -48.40 -30.47 -8.27
N ILE A 984 -48.08 -29.26 -8.69
CA ILE A 984 -49.05 -28.20 -8.97
C ILE A 984 -48.87 -27.72 -10.41
N LEU A 985 -49.96 -27.59 -11.16
CA LEU A 985 -49.97 -26.92 -12.46
C LEU A 985 -50.02 -25.40 -12.26
N SER A 986 -49.46 -24.63 -13.20
CA SER A 986 -49.54 -23.15 -13.19
C SER A 986 -50.98 -22.59 -13.16
N THR A 987 -51.97 -23.42 -13.48
CA THR A 987 -53.42 -23.15 -13.46
C THR A 987 -54.09 -23.52 -12.12
N GLY A 988 -53.31 -24.04 -11.17
CA GLY A 988 -53.69 -24.28 -9.78
C GLY A 988 -54.19 -25.70 -9.47
N GLU A 989 -54.31 -26.58 -10.47
CA GLU A 989 -54.68 -27.98 -10.26
C GLU A 989 -53.54 -28.78 -9.61
N ILE A 990 -53.92 -29.73 -8.77
CA ILE A 990 -52.99 -30.62 -8.08
C ILE A 990 -52.95 -31.96 -8.82
N GLY A 991 -51.74 -32.36 -9.21
CA GLY A 991 -51.46 -33.63 -9.87
C GLY A 991 -50.55 -34.54 -9.06
N ARG A 992 -50.38 -35.78 -9.52
CA ARG A 992 -49.50 -36.79 -8.94
C ARG A 992 -48.69 -37.47 -10.04
N ILE A 993 -47.40 -37.62 -9.84
CA ILE A 993 -46.51 -38.31 -10.79
C ILE A 993 -46.82 -39.81 -10.75
N GLU A 994 -47.09 -40.42 -11.91
CA GLU A 994 -47.36 -41.85 -12.01
C GLU A 994 -46.10 -42.66 -12.28
N HIS A 995 -45.59 -42.61 -13.52
CA HIS A 995 -44.42 -43.36 -13.99
C HIS A 995 -43.75 -42.64 -15.16
N SER A 996 -42.57 -43.11 -15.57
CA SER A 996 -41.85 -42.59 -16.74
C SER A 996 -42.59 -42.91 -18.04
N PHE A 997 -42.65 -41.95 -18.96
CA PHE A 997 -43.29 -42.09 -20.26
C PHE A 997 -42.24 -42.10 -21.39
N GLY A 998 -41.84 -43.29 -21.86
CA GLY A 998 -40.87 -43.48 -22.95
C GLY A 998 -39.40 -43.18 -22.58
N LYS A 999 -38.49 -43.22 -23.58
CA LYS A 999 -37.02 -43.13 -23.40
C LYS A 999 -36.46 -41.69 -23.25
N GLY A 1000 -37.26 -40.73 -22.79
CA GLY A 1000 -36.99 -39.29 -22.93
C GLY A 1000 -36.93 -38.46 -21.64
N GLY A 1001 -37.10 -39.05 -20.45
CA GLY A 1001 -37.24 -38.28 -19.21
C GLY A 1001 -38.61 -37.62 -19.02
N LYS A 1002 -39.61 -37.98 -19.85
CA LYS A 1002 -40.99 -37.52 -19.72
C LYS A 1002 -41.69 -38.29 -18.60
N ALA A 1003 -42.63 -37.64 -17.92
CA ALA A 1003 -43.40 -38.25 -16.84
C ALA A 1003 -44.90 -38.09 -17.11
N ARG A 1004 -45.66 -39.16 -16.86
CA ARG A 1004 -47.12 -39.08 -16.83
C ARG A 1004 -47.57 -38.56 -15.46
N ILE A 1005 -48.52 -37.65 -15.47
CA ILE A 1005 -49.10 -37.01 -14.30
C ILE A 1005 -50.60 -37.23 -14.31
N SER A 1006 -51.12 -37.78 -13.22
CA SER A 1006 -52.54 -37.89 -12.95
C SER A 1006 -53.05 -36.65 -12.22
N ILE A 1007 -54.18 -36.08 -12.62
CA ILE A 1007 -54.80 -34.89 -12.00
C ILE A 1007 -56.03 -35.34 -11.22
N ARG A 1008 -56.06 -35.02 -9.93
CA ARG A 1008 -57.03 -35.59 -8.98
C ARG A 1008 -58.47 -35.21 -9.30
N ASP A 1009 -58.71 -33.93 -9.54
CA ASP A 1009 -60.05 -33.36 -9.72
C ASP A 1009 -60.40 -33.06 -11.19
N GLY A 1010 -59.53 -33.49 -12.11
CA GLY A 1010 -59.60 -33.15 -13.54
C GLY A 1010 -59.04 -31.76 -13.87
N LEU A 1011 -58.73 -31.55 -15.15
CA LEU A 1011 -58.29 -30.26 -15.70
C LEU A 1011 -59.47 -29.28 -15.75
N LYS A 1012 -59.24 -28.03 -15.35
CA LYS A 1012 -60.24 -26.97 -15.52
C LYS A 1012 -60.42 -26.66 -17.02
N PRO A 1013 -61.62 -26.25 -17.46
CA PRO A 1013 -61.85 -25.82 -18.85
C PRO A 1013 -60.87 -24.73 -19.31
N GLU A 1014 -60.57 -23.77 -18.44
CA GLU A 1014 -59.59 -22.70 -18.66
C GLU A 1014 -58.18 -23.23 -18.98
N THR A 1015 -57.81 -24.36 -18.39
CA THR A 1015 -56.51 -25.00 -18.59
C THR A 1015 -56.44 -25.67 -19.96
N ILE A 1016 -57.53 -26.28 -20.42
CA ILE A 1016 -57.63 -26.87 -21.75
C ILE A 1016 -57.59 -25.77 -22.83
N GLU A 1017 -58.36 -24.70 -22.66
CA GLU A 1017 -58.35 -23.54 -23.56
C GLU A 1017 -56.97 -22.90 -23.66
N LYS A 1018 -56.27 -22.78 -22.53
CA LYS A 1018 -54.91 -22.23 -22.47
C LYS A 1018 -53.91 -23.11 -23.22
N PHE A 1019 -54.04 -24.44 -23.18
CA PHE A 1019 -53.18 -25.35 -23.95
C PHE A 1019 -53.44 -25.27 -25.46
N GLU A 1020 -54.71 -25.11 -25.87
CA GLU A 1020 -55.10 -25.05 -27.28
C GLU A 1020 -54.76 -23.70 -27.93
N ALA A 1021 -54.70 -22.63 -27.14
CA ALA A 1021 -54.14 -21.36 -27.57
C ALA A 1021 -52.64 -21.55 -27.85
N LYS A 1022 -52.19 -21.41 -29.11
CA LYS A 1022 -50.81 -21.66 -29.63
C LYS A 1022 -49.64 -20.96 -28.90
N ASN A 1023 -49.88 -20.21 -27.82
CA ASN A 1023 -48.89 -19.53 -26.97
C ASN A 1023 -48.99 -19.90 -25.47
N GLY A 1024 -49.88 -20.80 -25.03
CA GLY A 1024 -50.10 -21.09 -23.61
C GLY A 1024 -49.33 -22.31 -23.12
N GLU A 1025 -48.10 -22.12 -22.66
CA GLU A 1025 -47.37 -23.17 -21.94
C GLU A 1025 -47.97 -23.34 -20.54
N ILE A 1026 -48.39 -24.57 -20.20
CA ILE A 1026 -48.81 -24.92 -18.84
C ILE A 1026 -47.60 -25.49 -18.12
N GLU A 1027 -47.10 -24.74 -17.14
CA GLU A 1027 -46.01 -25.23 -16.29
C GLU A 1027 -46.52 -26.25 -15.28
N VAL A 1028 -45.70 -27.27 -15.04
CA VAL A 1028 -45.83 -28.24 -13.98
C VAL A 1028 -44.72 -27.97 -12.96
N ILE A 1029 -45.09 -27.70 -11.71
CA ILE A 1029 -44.18 -27.35 -10.64
C ILE A 1029 -44.18 -28.44 -9.57
N LEU A 1030 -43.02 -29.03 -9.32
CA LEU A 1030 -42.78 -29.99 -8.25
C LEU A 1030 -41.96 -29.33 -7.14
N HIS A 1031 -42.55 -29.16 -5.96
CA HIS A 1031 -41.90 -28.62 -4.78
C HIS A 1031 -41.39 -29.75 -3.88
N LEU A 1032 -40.09 -29.70 -3.56
CA LEU A 1032 -39.38 -30.77 -2.87
C LEU A 1032 -38.67 -30.24 -1.63
N LYS A 1033 -38.76 -30.98 -0.52
CA LYS A 1033 -37.81 -30.92 0.60
C LYS A 1033 -36.76 -31.99 0.36
N LYS A 1034 -35.49 -31.59 0.20
CA LYS A 1034 -34.35 -32.50 0.15
C LYS A 1034 -33.63 -32.46 1.49
N TYR A 1035 -33.68 -33.55 2.24
CA TYR A 1035 -33.03 -33.68 3.54
C TYR A 1035 -31.54 -33.95 3.37
N LEU A 1036 -30.69 -33.35 4.21
CA LEU A 1036 -29.24 -33.41 4.07
C LEU A 1036 -28.65 -34.72 4.61
N ALA A 1037 -29.17 -35.22 5.74
CA ALA A 1037 -28.59 -36.36 6.45
C ALA A 1037 -28.81 -37.71 5.74
N ASP A 1038 -30.05 -38.00 5.32
CA ASP A 1038 -30.43 -39.26 4.67
C ASP A 1038 -30.56 -39.15 3.15
N ARG A 1039 -30.40 -37.94 2.61
CA ARG A 1039 -30.63 -37.60 1.19
C ARG A 1039 -32.04 -37.93 0.70
N SER A 1040 -32.99 -38.12 1.60
CA SER A 1040 -34.38 -38.37 1.25
C SER A 1040 -35.01 -37.12 0.65
N ILE A 1041 -35.98 -37.33 -0.22
CA ILE A 1041 -36.71 -36.28 -0.91
C ILE A 1041 -38.18 -36.50 -0.60
N ARG A 1042 -38.87 -35.44 -0.17
CA ARG A 1042 -40.31 -35.44 0.04
C ARG A 1042 -40.94 -34.30 -0.74
N ALA A 1043 -42.01 -34.58 -1.47
CA ALA A 1043 -42.83 -33.54 -2.04
C ALA A 1043 -43.65 -32.85 -0.95
N TYR A 1044 -43.90 -31.57 -1.13
CA TYR A 1044 -44.85 -30.83 -0.32
C TYR A 1044 -45.63 -29.92 -1.25
N LEU A 1045 -46.90 -29.70 -0.94
CA LEU A 1045 -47.64 -28.62 -1.56
C LEU A 1045 -47.35 -27.36 -0.74
N PRO A 1046 -46.82 -26.28 -1.33
CA PRO A 1046 -46.87 -24.99 -0.64
C PRO A 1046 -48.33 -24.75 -0.31
N GLU A 1047 -48.63 -24.40 0.95
CA GLU A 1047 -49.94 -23.85 1.26
C GLU A 1047 -50.19 -22.74 0.24
N MET A 1048 -51.24 -22.88 -0.58
CA MET A 1048 -51.71 -21.75 -1.35
C MET A 1048 -52.00 -20.69 -0.30
N ALA A 1049 -51.11 -19.71 -0.19
CA ALA A 1049 -51.36 -18.49 0.53
C ALA A 1049 -52.47 -17.78 -0.25
N THR A 1050 -53.71 -18.24 -0.07
CA THR A 1050 -54.88 -17.38 -0.04
C THR A 1050 -54.47 -16.22 0.83
N SER A 1051 -54.14 -15.11 0.16
CA SER A 1051 -53.83 -13.81 0.72
C SER A 1051 -52.44 -13.62 1.36
N ILE A 1052 -51.48 -13.26 0.50
CA ILE A 1052 -50.62 -12.07 0.69
C ILE A 1052 -51.46 -10.76 0.80
N ILE A 1053 -52.79 -10.86 0.80
CA ILE A 1053 -53.76 -9.81 1.15
C ILE A 1053 -54.20 -9.86 2.64
N SER A 1054 -53.80 -10.85 3.48
CA SER A 1054 -54.11 -10.83 4.93
C SER A 1054 -52.94 -10.51 5.86
N ARG A 1055 -51.71 -10.37 5.35
CA ARG A 1055 -50.59 -9.75 6.12
C ARG A 1055 -50.42 -8.25 5.87
N ILE A 1056 -51.54 -7.59 5.53
CA ILE A 1056 -51.83 -6.19 5.87
C ILE A 1056 -52.88 -6.11 7.02
N GLY A 1057 -53.40 -7.24 7.52
CA GLY A 1057 -54.42 -7.24 8.58
C GLY A 1057 -54.23 -8.42 9.54
N ILE A 1058 -53.45 -8.17 10.61
CA ILE A 1058 -53.26 -8.90 11.89
C ILE A 1058 -51.76 -8.96 12.22
N CYS A 1059 -51.19 -7.79 12.46
CA CYS A 1059 -50.19 -7.56 13.50
C CYS A 1059 -50.46 -6.18 14.14
N CYS A 1060 -51.75 -5.94 14.38
CA CYS A 1060 -52.25 -5.04 15.41
C CYS A 1060 -53.14 -5.90 16.29
N PHE A 1061 -52.80 -5.93 17.57
CA PHE A 1061 -53.59 -6.45 18.68
C PHE A 1061 -53.76 -7.97 18.81
N GLN A 1062 -52.80 -8.59 19.52
CA GLN A 1062 -53.15 -9.20 20.81
C GLN A 1062 -52.01 -9.05 21.83
N GLN A 1063 -52.26 -8.14 22.78
CA GLN A 1063 -51.86 -8.13 24.20
C GLN A 1063 -50.35 -8.13 24.52
N ARG A 1064 -49.72 -7.08 25.07
CA ARG A 1064 -50.15 -6.09 26.09
C ARG A 1064 -51.23 -6.59 27.04
N SER A 1065 -50.77 -7.32 28.05
CA SER A 1065 -51.28 -7.14 29.40
C SER A 1065 -50.58 -5.91 30.02
N PHE A 1066 -51.37 -5.08 30.70
CA PHE A 1066 -51.06 -3.84 31.43
C PHE A 1066 -51.05 -2.49 30.66
N ALA A 1067 -52.27 -1.90 30.65
CA ALA A 1067 -52.62 -0.48 30.51
C ALA A 1067 -51.96 0.39 31.63
N ALA A 1068 -51.80 1.72 31.55
CA ALA A 1068 -52.62 2.82 30.99
C ALA A 1068 -51.69 4.01 30.59
N THR A 1069 -51.99 5.06 29.82
CA THR A 1069 -53.12 6.04 29.81
C THR A 1069 -52.95 7.00 28.59
N LEU A 1070 -54.05 7.33 27.88
CA LEU A 1070 -54.39 8.46 26.95
C LEU A 1070 -53.47 8.85 25.74
N LEU A 1071 -53.89 8.77 24.46
CA LEU A 1071 -54.83 9.64 23.66
C LEU A 1071 -54.28 11.07 23.40
N LEU A 1072 -54.30 11.75 22.24
CA LEU A 1072 -55.07 11.67 20.98
C LEU A 1072 -54.50 12.64 19.91
N ASN A 1073 -54.93 12.42 18.65
CA ASN A 1073 -55.00 13.31 17.46
C ASN A 1073 -53.83 13.31 16.44
N SER A 1074 -53.90 12.58 15.30
CA SER A 1074 -54.77 12.71 14.08
C SER A 1074 -54.21 13.77 13.10
N ARG A 1075 -54.04 13.62 11.78
CA ARG A 1075 -54.51 12.72 10.69
C ARG A 1075 -53.60 12.91 9.46
N CYS A 1076 -53.42 11.88 8.61
CA CYS A 1076 -53.62 12.03 7.16
C CYS A 1076 -53.81 10.65 6.49
N THR A 1077 -54.91 10.50 5.76
CA THR A 1077 -55.38 9.32 5.04
C THR A 1077 -55.20 9.51 3.53
N ILE A 1078 -54.84 8.44 2.83
CA ILE A 1078 -54.83 8.34 1.35
C ILE A 1078 -56.04 7.50 0.92
N SER A 1079 -56.72 7.94 -0.13
CA SER A 1079 -57.83 7.24 -0.81
C SER A 1079 -57.38 6.75 -2.19
N THR A 1080 -57.81 5.55 -2.55
CA THR A 1080 -57.64 4.87 -3.85
C THR A 1080 -58.96 4.88 -4.63
N SER A 1081 -58.94 5.04 -5.96
CA SER A 1081 -59.96 4.44 -6.85
C SER A 1081 -59.55 4.32 -8.33
N ARG A 1082 -60.27 3.38 -8.99
CA ARG A 1082 -60.09 2.59 -10.23
C ARG A 1082 -60.26 3.27 -11.62
N ILE A 1083 -59.52 2.76 -12.60
CA ILE A 1083 -59.88 2.14 -13.93
C ILE A 1083 -61.12 2.66 -14.73
N ASN A 1084 -60.93 3.17 -15.97
CA ASN A 1084 -61.44 2.61 -17.26
C ASN A 1084 -61.31 3.50 -18.54
N ARG A 1085 -61.00 2.83 -19.67
CA ARG A 1085 -61.41 2.99 -21.12
C ARG A 1085 -61.24 4.29 -21.96
N ALA A 1086 -60.60 4.06 -23.12
CA ALA A 1086 -60.95 4.44 -24.51
C ALA A 1086 -60.63 5.84 -25.10
N SER A 1087 -59.79 5.81 -26.16
CA SER A 1087 -59.74 6.65 -27.37
C SER A 1087 -60.19 8.11 -27.33
N THR A 1088 -59.27 9.05 -27.59
CA THR A 1088 -59.17 9.88 -28.82
C THR A 1088 -58.02 10.86 -28.64
N ALA A 1089 -57.45 11.31 -29.76
CA ALA A 1089 -56.39 12.28 -29.81
C ALA A 1089 -56.81 13.59 -29.14
N ASP A 1090 -55.97 14.11 -28.26
CA ASP A 1090 -55.62 15.54 -28.20
C ASP A 1090 -54.24 15.64 -27.54
N GLU A 1091 -53.40 16.48 -28.15
CA GLU A 1091 -52.05 16.79 -27.73
C GLU A 1091 -52.10 17.52 -26.36
N GLU A 1092 -51.63 16.87 -25.30
CA GLU A 1092 -51.18 17.57 -24.09
C GLU A 1092 -49.66 17.34 -23.93
N ASP A 1093 -48.95 18.45 -24.09
CA ASP A 1093 -47.53 18.67 -23.89
C ASP A 1093 -47.07 18.12 -22.53
N ASP A 1094 -46.24 17.08 -22.55
CA ASP A 1094 -45.70 16.38 -21.37
C ASP A 1094 -44.57 17.17 -20.68
N GLY A 1095 -44.34 18.42 -21.08
CA GLY A 1095 -43.42 19.34 -20.42
C GLY A 1095 -41.95 18.90 -20.50
N LEU A 1096 -41.61 18.03 -21.45
CA LEU A 1096 -40.27 17.50 -21.65
C LEU A 1096 -39.58 18.18 -22.86
N PRO A 1097 -38.36 18.76 -22.70
CA PRO A 1097 -37.66 19.45 -23.80
C PRO A 1097 -37.40 18.58 -25.03
N LYS A 1098 -37.49 19.15 -26.23
CA LYS A 1098 -37.58 18.52 -27.58
C LYS A 1098 -36.51 17.50 -28.03
N ASP A 1099 -35.60 17.06 -27.17
CA ASP A 1099 -34.46 16.18 -27.52
C ASP A 1099 -34.56 14.73 -26.97
N TYR A 1100 -35.72 14.29 -26.49
CA TYR A 1100 -35.90 12.93 -25.96
C TYR A 1100 -35.93 11.84 -27.03
N LYS A 1101 -35.09 10.79 -26.87
CA LYS A 1101 -35.18 9.53 -27.62
C LYS A 1101 -35.05 8.32 -26.70
N LEU A 1102 -36.15 7.60 -26.49
CA LEU A 1102 -36.17 6.27 -25.87
C LEU A 1102 -35.64 5.22 -26.86
N LYS A 1103 -34.62 4.43 -26.46
CA LYS A 1103 -34.07 3.34 -27.29
C LYS A 1103 -34.02 2.02 -26.53
N ILE A 1104 -34.77 1.03 -27.02
CA ILE A 1104 -34.76 -0.34 -26.49
C ILE A 1104 -33.47 -1.06 -26.93
N ILE A 1105 -32.75 -1.67 -26.00
CA ILE A 1105 -31.52 -2.42 -26.28
C ILE A 1105 -31.80 -3.93 -26.20
N ARG A 1106 -31.28 -4.71 -27.16
CA ARG A 1106 -31.40 -6.18 -27.14
C ARG A 1106 -30.60 -6.82 -25.99
N PRO A 1107 -31.09 -7.93 -25.40
CA PRO A 1107 -30.59 -8.50 -24.15
C PRO A 1107 -29.20 -9.11 -24.36
N GLY A 1108 -28.24 -8.88 -23.45
CA GLY A 1108 -27.09 -9.78 -23.39
C GLY A 1108 -25.73 -9.29 -22.87
N SER A 1109 -25.50 -7.99 -22.60
CA SER A 1109 -24.20 -7.58 -22.04
C SER A 1109 -24.37 -6.72 -20.79
N ARG A 1110 -23.79 -7.20 -19.68
CA ARG A 1110 -23.77 -6.57 -18.35
C ARG A 1110 -22.57 -5.62 -18.18
N ARG A 1111 -21.67 -5.62 -19.17
CA ARG A 1111 -20.40 -4.91 -19.10
C ARG A 1111 -20.59 -3.42 -19.35
N LEU A 1112 -20.00 -2.61 -18.48
CA LEU A 1112 -19.98 -1.15 -18.56
C LEU A 1112 -19.53 -0.65 -19.95
N ASP A 1113 -18.54 -1.29 -20.57
CA ASP A 1113 -18.05 -0.91 -21.90
C ASP A 1113 -19.11 -1.02 -23.01
N THR A 1114 -19.93 -2.06 -22.97
CA THR A 1114 -20.97 -2.30 -23.98
C THR A 1114 -22.13 -1.32 -23.80
N PHE A 1115 -22.44 -0.97 -22.55
CA PHE A 1115 -23.46 0.00 -22.23
C PHE A 1115 -23.02 1.43 -22.57
N VAL A 1116 -21.80 1.83 -22.22
CA VAL A 1116 -21.22 3.14 -22.56
C VAL A 1116 -21.07 3.31 -24.07
N ASN A 1117 -20.66 2.28 -24.80
CA ASN A 1117 -20.63 2.28 -26.28
C ASN A 1117 -22.01 2.60 -26.86
N ARG A 1118 -23.06 1.92 -26.39
CA ARG A 1118 -24.43 2.12 -26.87
C ARG A 1118 -25.02 3.48 -26.47
N THR A 1119 -24.58 4.02 -25.33
CA THR A 1119 -25.02 5.33 -24.80
C THR A 1119 -24.39 6.51 -25.55
N CYS A 1120 -23.10 6.41 -25.85
CA CYS A 1120 -22.31 7.50 -26.43
C CYS A 1120 -22.11 7.36 -27.95
N GLY A 1121 -22.43 6.20 -28.53
CA GLY A 1121 -22.20 5.91 -29.95
C GLY A 1121 -20.71 5.82 -30.34
N LYS A 1122 -19.80 5.69 -29.36
CA LYS A 1122 -18.34 5.67 -29.56
C LYS A 1122 -17.84 4.25 -29.80
N SER A 1123 -16.77 4.10 -30.58
CA SER A 1123 -16.19 2.77 -30.86
C SER A 1123 -15.62 2.12 -29.60
N SER A 1124 -15.47 0.78 -29.59
CA SER A 1124 -15.00 0.05 -28.40
C SER A 1124 -13.62 0.52 -27.88
N SER A 1125 -12.72 0.96 -28.78
CA SER A 1125 -11.41 1.51 -28.40
C SER A 1125 -11.50 2.90 -27.77
N GLN A 1126 -12.47 3.72 -28.20
CA GLN A 1126 -12.73 5.03 -27.59
C GLN A 1126 -13.38 4.89 -26.22
N VAL A 1127 -14.30 3.95 -26.05
CA VAL A 1127 -14.93 3.65 -24.75
C VAL A 1127 -13.90 3.12 -23.75
N GLU A 1128 -13.00 2.27 -24.19
CA GLU A 1128 -11.88 1.80 -23.36
C GLU A 1128 -11.02 2.97 -22.89
N LYS A 1129 -10.69 3.91 -23.76
CA LYS A 1129 -9.93 5.11 -23.38
C LYS A 1129 -10.69 5.96 -22.36
N LEU A 1130 -12.01 6.11 -22.48
CA LEU A 1130 -12.83 6.86 -21.52
C LEU A 1130 -12.89 6.20 -20.14
N ILE A 1131 -13.02 4.87 -20.09
CA ILE A 1131 -13.02 4.11 -18.84
C ILE A 1131 -11.62 4.20 -18.18
N LEU A 1132 -10.55 3.96 -18.94
CA LEU A 1132 -9.17 3.98 -18.40
C LEU A 1132 -8.71 5.37 -17.95
N THR A 1133 -9.28 6.43 -18.51
CA THR A 1133 -8.99 7.83 -18.10
C THR A 1133 -9.89 8.34 -16.98
N GLY A 1134 -10.78 7.50 -16.42
CA GLY A 1134 -11.67 7.87 -15.31
C GLY A 1134 -12.81 8.81 -15.70
N LYS A 1135 -13.09 8.95 -17.00
CA LYS A 1135 -14.17 9.80 -17.54
C LYS A 1135 -15.55 9.14 -17.47
N VAL A 1136 -15.61 7.85 -17.15
CA VAL A 1136 -16.86 7.13 -16.88
C VAL A 1136 -17.03 6.98 -15.38
N ARG A 1137 -18.12 7.49 -14.84
CA ARG A 1137 -18.49 7.33 -13.44
C ARG A 1137 -19.77 6.54 -13.30
N VAL A 1138 -19.83 5.70 -12.27
CA VAL A 1138 -21.05 5.00 -11.87
C VAL A 1138 -21.38 5.43 -10.45
N ASN A 1139 -22.58 5.98 -10.23
CA ASN A 1139 -23.02 6.54 -8.95
C ASN A 1139 -21.98 7.52 -8.36
N GLU A 1140 -21.51 8.46 -9.20
CA GLU A 1140 -20.50 9.48 -8.88
C GLU A 1140 -19.05 8.98 -8.64
N GLU A 1141 -18.82 7.66 -8.61
CA GLU A 1141 -17.49 7.05 -8.46
C GLU A 1141 -16.83 6.79 -9.83
N ALA A 1142 -15.56 7.17 -9.98
CA ALA A 1142 -14.81 6.93 -11.22
C ALA A 1142 -14.45 5.44 -11.37
N VAL A 1143 -14.90 4.83 -12.46
CA VAL A 1143 -14.63 3.42 -12.75
C VAL A 1143 -13.48 3.31 -13.75
N THR A 1144 -12.32 2.85 -13.29
CA THR A 1144 -11.09 2.70 -14.09
C THR A 1144 -10.84 1.28 -14.61
N LYS A 1145 -11.71 0.32 -14.27
CA LYS A 1145 -11.60 -1.09 -14.68
C LYS A 1145 -12.80 -1.51 -15.54
N ARG A 1146 -12.54 -2.25 -16.62
CA ARG A 1146 -13.56 -2.79 -17.55
C ARG A 1146 -14.59 -3.73 -16.89
N ALA A 1147 -14.23 -4.37 -15.79
CA ALA A 1147 -14.99 -5.47 -15.18
C ALA A 1147 -16.11 -4.99 -14.22
N TYR A 1148 -16.67 -3.80 -14.46
CA TYR A 1148 -17.86 -3.36 -13.73
C TYR A 1148 -19.12 -3.91 -14.39
N ASN A 1149 -19.85 -4.73 -13.64
CA ASN A 1149 -21.16 -5.23 -14.05
C ASN A 1149 -22.23 -4.29 -13.53
N ILE A 1150 -23.02 -3.73 -14.44
CA ILE A 1150 -24.06 -2.75 -14.11
C ILE A 1150 -25.13 -3.42 -13.25
N GLN A 1151 -25.47 -2.77 -12.13
CA GLN A 1151 -26.46 -3.18 -11.14
C GLN A 1151 -27.72 -2.33 -11.23
N GLN A 1152 -28.75 -2.75 -10.49
CA GLN A 1152 -30.00 -2.00 -10.39
C GLN A 1152 -29.77 -0.64 -9.73
N GLY A 1153 -30.30 0.42 -10.34
CA GLY A 1153 -30.23 1.79 -9.80
C GLY A 1153 -28.92 2.52 -10.13
N ASP A 1154 -28.03 1.92 -10.90
CA ASP A 1154 -26.80 2.58 -11.33
C ASP A 1154 -27.09 3.75 -12.26
N VAL A 1155 -26.54 4.91 -11.90
CA VAL A 1155 -26.47 6.12 -12.73
C VAL A 1155 -25.08 6.21 -13.33
N ILE A 1156 -25.00 6.21 -14.65
CA ILE A 1156 -23.74 6.19 -15.39
C ILE A 1156 -23.53 7.55 -16.04
N ASP A 1157 -22.51 8.27 -15.60
CA ASP A 1157 -22.12 9.58 -16.13
C ASP A 1157 -20.88 9.45 -16.99
N VAL A 1158 -20.99 9.81 -18.27
CA VAL A 1158 -19.85 9.84 -19.20
C VAL A 1158 -19.47 11.28 -19.49
N TRP A 1159 -18.28 11.66 -19.04
CA TRP A 1159 -17.74 13.01 -19.18
C TRP A 1159 -17.08 13.16 -20.54
N ASN A 1160 -17.54 14.14 -21.32
CA ASN A 1160 -16.98 14.40 -22.65
C ASN A 1160 -15.64 15.18 -22.60
N GLN A 1161 -15.29 15.77 -21.45
CA GLN A 1161 -14.07 16.55 -21.21
C GLN A 1161 -13.35 16.09 -19.91
N ASP A 1162 -12.09 16.48 -19.70
CA ASP A 1162 -11.35 16.19 -18.47
C ASP A 1162 -11.92 16.99 -17.29
N TYR A 1163 -12.08 16.34 -16.12
CA TYR A 1163 -12.69 16.94 -14.93
C TYR A 1163 -11.81 18.09 -14.40
N PRO A 1164 -12.21 19.36 -14.52
CA PRO A 1164 -11.39 20.46 -14.04
C PRO A 1164 -11.50 20.56 -12.52
N GLU A 1165 -10.35 20.56 -11.83
CA GLU A 1165 -10.25 20.60 -10.35
C GLU A 1165 -10.86 21.87 -9.72
N ASN A 1166 -11.31 22.85 -10.52
CA ASN A 1166 -12.12 23.95 -10.01
C ASN A 1166 -12.91 24.67 -11.12
N LYS A 1167 -14.24 24.64 -10.95
CA LYS A 1167 -15.29 25.53 -11.49
C LYS A 1167 -15.73 25.40 -12.97
N ASP A 1168 -17.05 25.12 -13.04
CA ASP A 1168 -18.07 25.54 -14.01
C ASP A 1168 -18.26 24.72 -15.30
N LEU A 1169 -19.41 24.01 -15.31
CA LEU A 1169 -20.21 23.52 -16.44
C LEU A 1169 -19.52 22.52 -17.38
N ALA A 1170 -19.78 21.23 -17.17
CA ALA A 1170 -19.37 20.16 -18.08
C ALA A 1170 -20.59 19.53 -18.77
N GLU A 1171 -20.46 19.27 -20.07
CA GLU A 1171 -21.41 18.42 -20.82
C GLU A 1171 -21.19 16.95 -20.43
N ILE A 1172 -22.23 16.35 -19.83
CA ILE A 1172 -22.23 14.93 -19.47
C ILE A 1172 -23.31 14.19 -20.25
N ASP A 1173 -22.95 13.02 -20.77
CA ASP A 1173 -23.90 12.01 -21.24
C ASP A 1173 -24.27 11.14 -20.03
N ARG A 1174 -25.40 11.43 -19.39
CA ARG A 1174 -25.92 10.63 -18.27
C ARG A 1174 -26.86 9.56 -18.77
N ALA A 1175 -26.69 8.34 -18.28
CA ALA A 1175 -27.58 7.22 -18.53
C ALA A 1175 -28.06 6.58 -17.22
N GLU A 1176 -29.37 6.43 -17.08
CA GLU A 1176 -30.00 5.82 -15.91
C GLU A 1176 -30.73 4.53 -16.31
N VAL A 1177 -30.53 3.47 -15.54
CA VAL A 1177 -31.22 2.20 -15.72
C VAL A 1177 -32.56 2.25 -15.00
N VAL A 1178 -33.65 2.48 -15.75
CA VAL A 1178 -34.98 2.78 -15.18
C VAL A 1178 -35.85 1.54 -15.02
N ASP A 1179 -35.79 0.61 -15.98
CA ASP A 1179 -36.62 -0.59 -15.95
C ASP A 1179 -35.80 -1.81 -16.36
N TYR A 1180 -35.84 -2.84 -15.54
CA TYR A 1180 -35.05 -4.05 -15.72
C TYR A 1180 -35.80 -5.26 -15.16
N GLU A 1181 -35.46 -6.42 -15.68
CA GLU A 1181 -36.03 -7.70 -15.29
C GLU A 1181 -34.92 -8.61 -14.78
N VAL A 1182 -35.06 -9.11 -13.56
CA VAL A 1182 -34.15 -10.12 -13.03
C VAL A 1182 -34.51 -11.44 -13.68
N THR A 1183 -33.54 -12.06 -14.35
CA THR A 1183 -33.71 -13.38 -14.95
C THR A 1183 -34.04 -14.43 -13.90
N ALA A 1184 -34.73 -15.50 -14.30
CA ALA A 1184 -35.24 -16.55 -13.40
C ALA A 1184 -34.18 -17.22 -12.50
N ASN A 1185 -32.89 -17.11 -12.83
CA ASN A 1185 -31.80 -17.66 -12.02
C ASN A 1185 -31.32 -16.73 -10.90
N GLY A 1186 -31.86 -15.51 -10.77
CA GLY A 1186 -31.50 -14.55 -9.72
C GLY A 1186 -30.11 -13.91 -9.86
N TYR A 1187 -29.29 -14.38 -10.81
CA TYR A 1187 -27.93 -13.90 -11.01
C TYR A 1187 -27.80 -12.89 -12.15
N ASP A 1188 -28.72 -12.84 -13.15
CA ASP A 1188 -28.66 -11.93 -14.30
C ASP A 1188 -29.76 -10.84 -14.29
N ILE A 1189 -29.38 -9.59 -14.63
CA ILE A 1189 -30.29 -8.44 -14.80
C ILE A 1189 -30.41 -8.12 -16.29
N LYS A 1190 -31.64 -8.00 -16.80
CA LYS A 1190 -31.97 -7.65 -18.18
C LYS A 1190 -32.58 -6.24 -18.21
N ILE A 1191 -31.85 -5.27 -18.74
CA ILE A 1191 -32.34 -3.88 -18.84
C ILE A 1191 -33.41 -3.81 -19.95
N LYS A 1192 -34.63 -3.41 -19.60
CA LYS A 1192 -35.78 -3.22 -20.50
C LYS A 1192 -35.83 -1.78 -21.02
N HIS A 1193 -35.69 -0.81 -20.11
CA HIS A 1193 -35.68 0.61 -20.43
C HIS A 1193 -34.55 1.34 -19.70
N TRP A 1194 -33.91 2.27 -20.39
CA TRP A 1194 -32.93 3.19 -19.83
C TRP A 1194 -33.22 4.59 -20.37
N ARG A 1195 -32.87 5.62 -19.59
CA ARG A 1195 -33.02 7.02 -19.98
C ARG A 1195 -31.65 7.62 -20.25
N LYS A 1196 -31.53 8.36 -21.34
CA LYS A 1196 -30.38 9.21 -21.61
C LYS A 1196 -30.76 10.65 -21.28
N PHE A 1197 -29.92 11.33 -20.51
CA PHE A 1197 -30.00 12.77 -20.29
C PHE A 1197 -28.79 13.42 -20.94
N LEU A 1198 -29.04 14.39 -21.81
CA LEU A 1198 -28.03 15.35 -22.20
C LEU A 1198 -28.09 16.46 -21.14
N VAL A 1199 -27.13 16.48 -20.22
CA VAL A 1199 -27.12 17.51 -19.18
C VAL A 1199 -26.08 18.53 -19.57
N GLU A 1200 -26.55 19.61 -20.19
CA GLU A 1200 -25.77 20.83 -20.33
C GLU A 1200 -25.62 21.43 -18.92
N ASN A 1201 -24.40 21.81 -18.55
CA ASN A 1201 -24.13 22.61 -17.34
C ASN A 1201 -24.24 21.88 -15.98
N TRP A 1202 -23.75 20.64 -15.85
CA TRP A 1202 -23.73 19.91 -14.57
C TRP A 1202 -22.69 20.47 -13.57
N ARG A 1203 -23.09 20.71 -12.31
CA ARG A 1203 -22.22 21.12 -11.19
C ARG A 1203 -22.08 19.98 -10.17
N GLY A 1204 -20.87 19.43 -10.02
CA GLY A 1204 -20.57 18.39 -9.03
C GLY A 1204 -20.38 18.98 -7.63
N GLY A 1205 -21.28 18.63 -6.70
CA GLY A 1205 -21.20 18.98 -5.28
C GLY A 1205 -22.56 18.82 -4.61
N SER A 1206 -22.60 18.09 -3.50
CA SER A 1206 -23.80 17.79 -2.70
C SER A 1206 -24.74 19.00 -2.54
N GLY A 1207 -25.94 18.94 -3.14
CA GLY A 1207 -26.96 19.97 -2.98
C GLY A 1207 -28.22 19.77 -3.82
N LYS A 1208 -29.21 19.11 -3.19
CA LYS A 1208 -30.60 18.81 -3.59
C LYS A 1208 -30.83 17.77 -4.68
#